data_AF-A0A1I8JE46-F1
#
_entry.id   AF-A0A1I8JE46-F1
#
_cell.length_a   1.000
_cell.length_b   1.000
_cell.length_c   1.000
_cell.angle_alpha   90.00
_cell.angle_beta   90.00
_cell.angle_gamma   90.00
#
_symmetry.space_group_name_H-M   'P 1'
#
loop_
_entity.id
_entity.type
_entity.pdbx_description
1 polymer ?
#
loop_
_entity_poly.entity_id
_entity_poly.type
_entity_poly.pdbx_seq_one_letter_code
_entity_poly.pdbx_strand_id
1 'polypeptide(L)'
;MATKSTTSSSSSCGPRQHQVVVPFRVRVPDQLLGSLGAPDIACYLVGDCNQLGAWNVEKAKSMPIAQKTADYIEFGRDVQIPLPLGNVAYRFFLARCHNPNDEDSEVTLCISHWESFRNPRRLALMDCLTGAVQPDVDVPEFGVVIAQDGSQQKRIQRGWLTGQTQVHLHLMPGCLEWFRPNYRRAVRTALVSCWSHSIAEGTGSAAYSDAANSMTSAAANNSNAGGGGGSSATLPIQMGELEESLNGDEYLAGRLPATVCSIGESTPPNDDSSDPDADCRTRPQATSGELCTPDSHLVFQVDTFDLESTAFDIELRDPKSRQLIGKASLMPLRSQESKGVKILQVMVSKQGAPVLVGTLKLQYLFITSMSPHLRNDVSVTYRRHWVKRKTMDVGHRGAGNSHKKNTFINTVRENTIHSMNLAASHGADFVEFDVQFSKDNIPVVFHDFNVAVTMRLKQRKLKQIEVPVKNFTMESLQSMKLCSLAEMTDNEEHLDTDDIDPVELQPFPSLRQCLEQVNPDTGFLIEIKYPQKVKGSQLEENVEHYSERNRYVNRILKDVIECGGRRRIVLCTFDADCCTMVQLKQNRYPVLFLTQGRSEAYPPYEDPRCNSTLASMRHALSLGVLGLSASFEELLKEESLVARVQNAGLVLFVWGDGLNDANVKARFRQLGVDALIYDYIHAEKALGSRTVFEQAENETEAATGVAADTSRSSSASPLAQHHQLPHRSPSTASTSSSQTGGCL
;
A
#
# COMPACT_ATOMS: atom_id res chain seq x y z
N MET A 1 -61.14 -17.11 57.97
CA MET A 1 -61.90 -16.12 57.19
C MET A 1 -61.15 -14.79 57.24
N ALA A 2 -60.59 -14.34 56.12
CA ALA A 2 -60.40 -12.92 55.80
C ALA A 2 -59.63 -12.82 54.48
N THR A 3 -60.33 -12.32 53.48
CA THR A 3 -59.87 -11.93 52.14
C THR A 3 -58.73 -10.92 52.18
N LYS A 4 -57.68 -11.14 51.37
CA LYS A 4 -56.76 -10.09 50.93
C LYS A 4 -56.61 -10.13 49.41
N SER A 5 -56.86 -8.97 48.82
CA SER A 5 -56.77 -8.62 47.40
C SER A 5 -55.37 -8.83 46.83
N THR A 6 -55.30 -9.50 45.69
CA THR A 6 -54.14 -9.61 44.81
C THR A 6 -53.94 -8.33 44.00
N THR A 7 -52.82 -7.64 44.22
CA THR A 7 -52.31 -6.59 43.34
C THR A 7 -51.48 -7.22 42.22
N SER A 8 -51.92 -7.02 40.97
CA SER A 8 -51.20 -7.38 39.75
C SER A 8 -50.04 -6.41 39.50
N SER A 9 -48.79 -6.90 39.52
CA SER A 9 -47.64 -6.19 38.95
C SER A 9 -47.39 -6.68 37.52
N SER A 10 -47.79 -5.88 36.55
CA SER A 10 -47.47 -6.08 35.14
C SER A 10 -45.98 -5.83 34.90
N SER A 11 -45.21 -6.89 34.69
CA SER A 11 -43.86 -6.80 34.12
C SER A 11 -43.97 -6.43 32.65
N SER A 12 -43.49 -5.25 32.27
CA SER A 12 -43.39 -4.81 30.87
C SER A 12 -42.41 -5.69 30.11
N CYS A 13 -42.93 -6.66 29.36
CA CYS A 13 -42.17 -7.39 28.35
C CYS A 13 -41.96 -6.43 27.17
N GLY A 14 -40.72 -5.99 26.94
CA GLY A 14 -40.38 -5.26 25.72
C GLY A 14 -40.71 -6.09 24.47
N PRO A 15 -40.90 -5.46 23.30
CA PRO A 15 -41.25 -6.20 22.08
C PRO A 15 -40.19 -7.25 21.77
N ARG A 16 -40.58 -8.52 21.70
CA ARG A 16 -39.71 -9.62 21.23
C ARG A 16 -39.32 -9.31 19.78
N GLN A 17 -38.08 -8.86 19.56
CA GLN A 17 -37.52 -8.85 18.21
C GLN A 17 -37.48 -10.30 17.71
N HIS A 18 -38.24 -10.60 16.66
CA HIS A 18 -38.15 -11.90 16.00
C HIS A 18 -36.74 -12.06 15.42
N GLN A 19 -36.07 -13.18 15.73
CA GLN A 19 -34.75 -13.51 15.21
C GLN A 19 -34.82 -14.78 14.37
N VAL A 20 -33.99 -14.86 13.34
CA VAL A 20 -33.83 -16.04 12.48
C VAL A 20 -32.42 -16.58 12.69
N VAL A 21 -32.32 -17.90 12.86
CA VAL A 21 -31.01 -18.58 12.86
C VAL A 21 -30.63 -18.86 11.43
N VAL A 22 -29.51 -18.30 10.99
CA VAL A 22 -28.99 -18.49 9.63
C VAL A 22 -27.74 -19.36 9.69
N PRO A 23 -27.72 -20.53 9.03
CA PRO A 23 -26.54 -21.37 8.96
C PRO A 23 -25.61 -20.86 7.87
N PHE A 24 -24.49 -20.23 8.22
CA PHE A 24 -23.46 -19.90 7.23
C PHE A 24 -22.52 -21.08 7.06
N ARG A 25 -22.25 -21.48 5.82
CA ARG A 25 -21.32 -22.55 5.45
C ARG A 25 -20.41 -22.11 4.29
N VAL A 26 -19.20 -22.66 4.23
CA VAL A 26 -18.25 -22.44 3.12
C VAL A 26 -17.25 -23.59 3.02
N ARG A 27 -16.93 -24.01 1.79
CA ARG A 27 -15.86 -24.98 1.49
C ARG A 27 -14.58 -24.25 1.12
N VAL A 28 -13.50 -24.52 1.84
CA VAL A 28 -12.17 -23.96 1.59
C VAL A 28 -11.28 -25.08 1.05
N PRO A 29 -10.70 -24.94 -0.16
CA PRO A 29 -9.79 -25.94 -0.72
C PRO A 29 -8.58 -26.18 0.21
N ASP A 30 -8.20 -27.44 0.42
CA ASP A 30 -7.12 -27.80 1.36
C ASP A 30 -5.77 -27.19 0.92
N GLN A 31 -5.55 -27.09 -0.39
CA GLN A 31 -4.38 -26.42 -0.97
C GLN A 31 -4.20 -24.98 -0.50
N LEU A 32 -5.30 -24.24 -0.30
CA LEU A 32 -5.24 -22.84 0.14
C LEU A 32 -4.84 -22.73 1.62
N LEU A 33 -5.13 -23.76 2.43
CA LEU A 33 -4.73 -23.82 3.84
C LEU A 33 -3.30 -24.38 3.99
N GLY A 34 -2.93 -25.37 3.17
CA GLY A 34 -1.60 -25.99 3.16
C GLY A 34 -0.50 -25.14 2.52
N SER A 35 -0.81 -24.37 1.46
CA SER A 35 0.13 -23.45 0.81
C SER A 35 0.56 -22.28 1.69
N LEU A 36 0.06 -22.19 2.92
CA LEU A 36 0.32 -21.11 3.85
C LEU A 36 1.34 -21.48 4.93
N GLY A 37 1.74 -22.76 5.02
CA GLY A 37 2.81 -23.21 5.92
C GLY A 37 2.59 -22.89 7.41
N ALA A 38 1.38 -22.53 7.82
CA ALA A 38 1.07 -22.05 9.16
C ALA A 38 -0.04 -22.92 9.80
N PRO A 39 0.22 -23.55 10.96
CA PRO A 39 -0.69 -24.53 11.58
C PRO A 39 -2.03 -23.95 12.10
N ASP A 40 -2.24 -22.63 12.08
CA ASP A 40 -3.32 -21.97 12.84
C ASP A 40 -4.24 -21.06 12.00
N ILE A 41 -4.37 -21.30 10.70
CA ILE A 41 -5.26 -20.50 9.85
C ILE A 41 -6.70 -21.00 9.96
N ALA A 42 -7.62 -20.10 10.31
CA ALA A 42 -9.04 -20.36 10.43
C ALA A 42 -9.87 -19.51 9.47
N CYS A 43 -11.10 -19.95 9.19
CA CYS A 43 -12.07 -19.20 8.41
C CYS A 43 -12.90 -18.28 9.31
N TYR A 44 -13.22 -17.08 8.82
CA TYR A 44 -14.01 -16.06 9.51
C TYR A 44 -15.10 -15.51 8.59
N LEU A 45 -16.21 -15.11 9.20
CA LEU A 45 -17.38 -14.51 8.56
C LEU A 45 -17.56 -13.07 9.05
N VAL A 46 -17.76 -12.15 8.11
CA VAL A 46 -18.05 -10.73 8.41
C VAL A 46 -19.12 -10.20 7.45
N GLY A 47 -19.94 -9.25 7.90
CA GLY A 47 -21.05 -8.73 7.12
C GLY A 47 -21.58 -7.39 7.62
N ASP A 48 -22.61 -6.89 6.95
CA ASP A 48 -23.17 -5.55 7.14
C ASP A 48 -23.92 -5.33 8.46
N CYS A 49 -24.49 -6.38 9.05
CA CYS A 49 -25.22 -6.28 10.31
C CYS A 49 -24.30 -6.44 11.54
N ASN A 50 -24.75 -5.95 12.69
CA ASN A 50 -23.99 -5.99 13.95
C ASN A 50 -23.63 -7.42 14.38
N GLN A 51 -24.51 -8.39 14.12
CA GLN A 51 -24.27 -9.80 14.45
C GLN A 51 -23.16 -10.42 13.60
N LEU A 52 -22.85 -9.83 12.44
CA LEU A 52 -21.74 -10.18 11.56
C LEU A 52 -20.58 -9.16 11.64
N GLY A 53 -20.57 -8.29 12.65
CA GLY A 53 -19.47 -7.37 12.91
C GLY A 53 -19.51 -6.04 12.17
N ALA A 54 -20.55 -5.74 11.38
CA ALA A 54 -20.71 -4.49 10.63
C ALA A 54 -19.46 -4.12 9.81
N TRP A 55 -18.96 -5.08 9.02
CA TRP A 55 -17.75 -5.01 8.21
C TRP A 55 -16.43 -4.77 8.96
N ASN A 56 -16.45 -4.83 10.29
CA ASN A 56 -15.24 -4.79 11.10
C ASN A 56 -14.68 -6.21 11.27
N VAL A 57 -13.48 -6.43 10.73
CA VAL A 57 -12.79 -7.73 10.77
C VAL A 57 -12.45 -8.20 12.19
N GLU A 58 -12.21 -7.30 13.13
CA GLU A 58 -11.96 -7.64 14.55
C GLU A 58 -13.23 -8.17 15.24
N LYS A 59 -14.42 -7.81 14.71
CA LYS A 59 -15.72 -8.27 15.20
C LYS A 59 -16.27 -9.46 14.41
N ALA A 60 -15.48 -9.98 13.46
CA ALA A 60 -15.87 -11.11 12.64
C ALA A 60 -16.11 -12.36 13.48
N LYS A 61 -16.93 -13.28 12.97
CA LYS A 61 -17.24 -14.55 13.62
C LYS A 61 -16.30 -15.63 13.08
N SER A 62 -15.48 -16.21 13.97
CA SER A 62 -14.74 -17.44 13.66
C SER A 62 -15.70 -18.54 13.22
N MET A 63 -15.32 -19.32 12.21
CA MET A 63 -16.13 -20.41 11.67
C MET A 63 -15.44 -21.73 12.06
N PRO A 64 -16.03 -22.57 12.94
CA PRO A 64 -15.47 -23.87 13.27
C PRO A 64 -15.55 -24.84 12.08
N ILE A 65 -14.68 -25.85 12.09
CA ILE A 65 -14.69 -26.93 11.10
C ILE A 65 -15.98 -27.74 11.29
N ALA A 66 -16.79 -27.83 10.24
CA ALA A 66 -17.99 -28.65 10.19
C ALA A 66 -17.66 -30.05 9.62
N GLN A 67 -16.86 -30.11 8.55
CA GLN A 67 -16.44 -31.35 7.90
C GLN A 67 -15.05 -31.19 7.29
N LYS A 68 -14.26 -32.28 7.29
CA LYS A 68 -12.99 -32.35 6.57
C LYS A 68 -13.01 -33.49 5.56
N THR A 69 -12.59 -33.20 4.34
CA THR A 69 -12.43 -34.17 3.24
C THR A 69 -10.98 -34.18 2.76
N ALA A 70 -10.68 -34.98 1.73
CA ALA A 70 -9.36 -34.97 1.10
C ALA A 70 -9.10 -33.69 0.27
N ASP A 71 -10.16 -33.09 -0.30
CA ASP A 71 -10.03 -31.98 -1.25
C ASP A 71 -10.28 -30.60 -0.61
N TYR A 72 -11.13 -30.55 0.43
CA TYR A 72 -11.54 -29.32 1.09
C TYR A 72 -11.88 -29.50 2.57
N ILE A 73 -11.89 -28.39 3.28
CA ILE A 73 -12.44 -28.26 4.64
C ILE A 73 -13.70 -27.40 4.57
N GLU A 74 -14.80 -27.91 5.10
CA GLU A 74 -16.03 -27.15 5.26
C GLU A 74 -16.06 -26.49 6.63
N PHE A 75 -16.32 -25.19 6.65
CA PHE A 75 -16.47 -24.39 7.86
C PHE A 75 -17.92 -23.93 8.01
N GLY A 76 -18.42 -23.89 9.25
CA GLY A 76 -19.83 -23.59 9.50
C GLY A 76 -20.11 -22.92 10.83
N ARG A 77 -20.99 -21.92 10.83
CA ARG A 77 -21.53 -21.30 12.05
C ARG A 77 -22.96 -20.84 11.85
N ASP A 78 -23.77 -21.03 12.88
CA ASP A 78 -25.14 -20.54 12.92
C ASP A 78 -25.16 -19.17 13.62
N VAL A 79 -25.82 -18.19 13.00
CA VAL A 79 -25.88 -16.81 13.52
C VAL A 79 -27.33 -16.39 13.65
N GLN A 80 -27.70 -15.87 14.81
CA GLN A 80 -29.00 -15.26 15.05
C GLN A 80 -29.03 -13.86 14.45
N ILE A 81 -29.92 -13.60 13.50
CA ILE A 81 -30.07 -12.30 12.83
C ILE A 81 -31.47 -11.73 13.11
N PRO A 82 -31.59 -10.47 13.58
CA PRO A 82 -32.89 -9.86 13.86
C PRO A 82 -33.67 -9.51 12.58
N LEU A 83 -34.98 -9.76 12.59
CA LEU A 83 -35.93 -9.28 11.58
C LEU A 83 -36.32 -7.81 11.88
N PRO A 84 -36.68 -6.99 10.87
CA PRO A 84 -37.01 -7.34 9.48
C PRO A 84 -35.88 -7.01 8.49
N LEU A 85 -34.64 -7.42 8.77
CA LEU A 85 -33.57 -7.27 7.78
C LEU A 85 -33.97 -8.04 6.51
N GLY A 86 -34.12 -7.34 5.38
CA GLY A 86 -34.53 -7.95 4.11
C GLY A 86 -33.43 -8.86 3.55
N ASN A 87 -32.27 -8.26 3.28
CA ASN A 87 -31.08 -8.94 2.77
C ASN A 87 -29.88 -8.68 3.68
N VAL A 88 -29.03 -9.69 3.86
CA VAL A 88 -27.77 -9.59 4.60
C VAL A 88 -26.62 -9.72 3.61
N ALA A 89 -25.67 -8.79 3.65
CA ALA A 89 -24.45 -8.86 2.86
C ALA A 89 -23.27 -9.33 3.71
N TYR A 90 -22.45 -10.24 3.17
CA TYR A 90 -21.35 -10.86 3.92
C TYR A 90 -20.18 -11.31 3.03
N ARG A 91 -19.05 -11.62 3.68
CA ARG A 91 -17.83 -12.16 3.07
C ARG A 91 -17.18 -13.16 4.00
N PHE A 92 -16.45 -14.11 3.41
CA PHE A 92 -15.50 -14.95 4.14
C PHE A 92 -14.08 -14.43 4.01
N PHE A 93 -13.25 -14.70 5.02
CA PHE A 93 -11.80 -14.52 4.94
C PHE A 93 -11.08 -15.57 5.79
N LEU A 94 -9.80 -15.76 5.50
CA LEU A 94 -8.90 -16.65 6.21
C LEU A 94 -7.91 -15.81 7.00
N ALA A 95 -7.78 -16.09 8.30
CA ALA A 95 -6.90 -15.35 9.18
C ALA A 95 -6.27 -16.24 10.26
N ARG A 96 -5.13 -15.80 10.77
CA ARG A 96 -4.53 -16.31 12.01
C ARG A 96 -4.94 -15.41 13.16
N CYS A 97 -5.40 -16.00 14.26
CA CYS A 97 -5.62 -15.25 15.50
C CYS A 97 -4.29 -15.09 16.23
N HIS A 98 -3.95 -13.86 16.61
CA HIS A 98 -2.90 -13.61 17.59
C HIS A 98 -3.49 -13.77 19.00
N ASN A 99 -2.75 -14.39 19.92
CA ASN A 99 -3.15 -14.66 21.32
C ASN A 99 -4.56 -15.27 21.48
N PRO A 100 -4.85 -16.44 20.88
CA PRO A 100 -6.18 -17.06 20.93
C PRO A 100 -6.66 -17.43 22.35
N ASN A 101 -5.76 -17.45 23.34
CA ASN A 101 -6.02 -17.92 24.71
C ASN A 101 -6.10 -16.77 25.73
N ASP A 102 -5.95 -15.52 25.32
CA ASP A 102 -6.00 -14.36 26.21
C ASP A 102 -7.38 -13.69 26.11
N GLU A 103 -8.30 -14.10 27.00
CA GLU A 103 -9.69 -13.65 27.04
C GLU A 103 -9.84 -12.14 27.33
N ASP A 104 -8.81 -11.50 27.89
CA ASP A 104 -8.81 -10.07 28.24
C ASP A 104 -8.23 -9.18 27.12
N SER A 105 -7.64 -9.77 26.08
CA SER A 105 -7.00 -9.03 24.97
C SER A 105 -7.95 -8.78 23.79
N GLU A 106 -7.79 -7.63 23.10
CA GLU A 106 -8.49 -7.39 21.84
C GLU A 106 -8.03 -8.40 20.77
N VAL A 107 -8.99 -9.14 20.20
CA VAL A 107 -8.73 -10.14 19.16
C VAL A 107 -8.06 -9.47 17.96
N THR A 108 -6.79 -9.80 17.75
CA THR A 108 -6.02 -9.30 16.60
C THR A 108 -5.89 -10.40 15.56
N LEU A 109 -6.49 -10.18 14.38
CA LEU A 109 -6.50 -11.17 13.30
C LEU A 109 -5.50 -10.78 12.20
N CYS A 110 -4.51 -11.62 11.92
CA CYS A 110 -3.67 -11.47 10.73
C CYS A 110 -4.38 -12.10 9.51
N ILE A 111 -4.92 -11.27 8.63
CA ILE A 111 -5.66 -11.73 7.45
C ILE A 111 -4.67 -12.26 6.42
N SER A 112 -4.79 -13.55 6.11
CA SER A 112 -3.98 -14.20 5.08
C SER A 112 -4.61 -14.01 3.71
N HIS A 113 -5.89 -14.35 3.57
CA HIS A 113 -6.63 -14.33 2.30
C HIS A 113 -8.08 -13.92 2.50
N TRP A 114 -8.71 -13.33 1.49
CA TRP A 114 -10.11 -12.91 1.60
C TRP A 114 -10.83 -12.86 0.25
N GLU A 115 -12.17 -12.91 0.31
CA GLU A 115 -13.04 -12.83 -0.86
C GLU A 115 -13.14 -11.39 -1.40
N SER A 116 -12.50 -11.13 -2.54
CA SER A 116 -12.25 -9.78 -3.06
C SER A 116 -13.14 -9.38 -4.24
N PHE A 117 -14.30 -10.03 -4.38
CA PHE A 117 -15.30 -9.66 -5.38
C PHE A 117 -15.81 -8.24 -5.16
N ARG A 118 -16.13 -7.52 -6.24
CA ARG A 118 -16.66 -6.14 -6.15
C ARG A 118 -17.91 -6.07 -5.26
N ASN A 119 -18.84 -6.99 -5.47
CA ASN A 119 -20.04 -7.12 -4.65
C ASN A 119 -19.85 -8.22 -3.60
N PRO A 120 -20.18 -7.97 -2.32
CA PRO A 120 -20.20 -9.03 -1.31
C PRO A 120 -21.28 -10.07 -1.62
N ARG A 121 -21.21 -11.23 -0.97
CA ARG A 121 -22.28 -12.24 -1.02
C ARG A 121 -23.54 -11.64 -0.42
N ARG A 122 -24.70 -12.02 -0.94
CA ARG A 122 -26.01 -11.56 -0.45
C ARG A 122 -26.88 -12.76 -0.13
N LEU A 123 -27.59 -12.68 0.99
CA LEU A 123 -28.57 -13.67 1.41
C LEU A 123 -29.89 -12.97 1.71
N ALA A 124 -30.95 -13.40 1.03
CA ALA A 124 -32.32 -12.95 1.32
C ALA A 124 -32.87 -13.77 2.49
N LEU A 125 -33.16 -13.11 3.61
CA LEU A 125 -33.57 -13.81 4.84
C LEU A 125 -34.96 -14.46 4.71
N MET A 126 -35.84 -13.88 3.89
CA MET A 126 -37.15 -14.47 3.60
C MET A 126 -37.02 -15.79 2.84
N ASP A 127 -36.05 -15.91 1.95
CA ASP A 127 -35.83 -17.13 1.17
C ASP A 127 -35.29 -18.27 2.06
N CYS A 128 -34.51 -17.94 3.08
CA CYS A 128 -34.10 -18.91 4.11
C CYS A 128 -35.31 -19.40 4.91
N LEU A 129 -36.22 -18.50 5.30
CA LEU A 129 -37.40 -18.84 6.09
C LEU A 129 -38.42 -19.69 5.32
N THR A 130 -38.55 -19.45 4.02
CA THR A 130 -39.44 -20.23 3.14
C THR A 130 -38.80 -21.53 2.66
N GLY A 131 -37.50 -21.73 2.93
CA GLY A 131 -36.72 -22.87 2.45
C GLY A 131 -36.36 -22.81 0.96
N ALA A 132 -36.59 -21.67 0.30
CA ALA A 132 -36.24 -21.42 -1.10
C ALA A 132 -34.71 -21.34 -1.30
N VAL A 133 -33.97 -20.94 -0.27
CA VAL A 133 -32.51 -21.03 -0.21
C VAL A 133 -32.13 -21.82 1.03
N GLN A 134 -31.26 -22.82 0.86
CA GLN A 134 -30.75 -23.67 1.95
C GLN A 134 -29.23 -23.54 2.00
N PRO A 135 -28.70 -22.55 2.74
CA PRO A 135 -27.25 -22.28 2.78
C PRO A 135 -26.38 -23.43 3.32
N ASP A 136 -27.01 -24.38 4.00
CA ASP A 136 -26.42 -25.61 4.52
C ASP A 136 -26.38 -26.76 3.50
N VAL A 137 -27.17 -26.67 2.42
CA VAL A 137 -27.20 -27.64 1.32
C VAL A 137 -26.34 -27.14 0.15
N ASP A 138 -26.56 -25.90 -0.26
CA ASP A 138 -25.83 -25.27 -1.37
C ASP A 138 -24.57 -24.55 -0.88
N VAL A 139 -23.64 -25.31 -0.30
CA VAL A 139 -22.44 -24.75 0.34
C VAL A 139 -21.49 -24.14 -0.71
N PRO A 140 -21.21 -22.83 -0.67
CA PRO A 140 -20.33 -22.18 -1.65
C PRO A 140 -18.86 -22.53 -1.44
N GLU A 141 -18.08 -22.50 -2.52
CA GLU A 141 -16.61 -22.52 -2.44
C GLU A 141 -16.08 -21.12 -2.09
N PHE A 142 -15.11 -21.08 -1.18
CA PHE A 142 -14.42 -19.86 -0.77
C PHE A 142 -13.78 -19.16 -1.97
N GLY A 143 -14.09 -17.88 -2.11
CA GLY A 143 -13.53 -17.09 -3.19
C GLY A 143 -14.05 -17.46 -4.57
N VAL A 144 -15.19 -18.16 -4.67
CA VAL A 144 -15.96 -18.39 -5.90
C VAL A 144 -17.39 -17.84 -5.75
N VAL A 145 -17.83 -17.04 -6.72
CA VAL A 145 -19.22 -16.59 -6.83
C VAL A 145 -19.72 -16.77 -8.26
N ILE A 146 -21.01 -17.02 -8.40
CA ILE A 146 -21.67 -17.08 -9.70
C ILE A 146 -22.10 -15.66 -10.07
N ALA A 147 -21.61 -15.15 -11.20
CA ALA A 147 -22.00 -13.86 -11.73
C ALA A 147 -23.42 -13.92 -12.33
N GLN A 148 -24.00 -12.75 -12.62
CA GLN A 148 -25.37 -12.65 -13.15
C GLN A 148 -25.54 -13.36 -14.51
N ASP A 149 -24.46 -13.48 -15.29
CA ASP A 149 -24.42 -14.20 -16.57
C ASP A 149 -24.25 -15.73 -16.41
N GLY A 150 -24.25 -16.23 -15.18
CA GLY A 150 -24.04 -17.65 -14.85
C GLY A 150 -22.59 -18.09 -14.83
N SER A 151 -21.63 -17.21 -15.15
CA SER A 151 -20.21 -17.54 -15.11
C SER A 151 -19.69 -17.64 -13.67
N GLN A 152 -18.81 -18.61 -13.41
CA GLN A 152 -18.10 -18.68 -12.13
C GLN A 152 -16.93 -17.68 -12.15
N GLN A 153 -16.92 -16.78 -11.17
CA GLN A 153 -15.80 -15.88 -10.92
C GLN A 153 -15.06 -16.37 -9.68
N LYS A 154 -13.75 -16.61 -9.81
CA LYS A 154 -12.85 -16.87 -8.67
C LYS A 154 -12.02 -15.62 -8.37
N ARG A 155 -12.18 -15.03 -7.18
CA ARG A 155 -11.41 -13.83 -6.75
C ARG A 155 -11.00 -13.91 -5.29
N ILE A 156 -9.77 -14.37 -5.08
CA ILE A 156 -9.10 -14.42 -3.79
C ILE A 156 -7.92 -13.44 -3.84
N GLN A 157 -7.75 -12.65 -2.79
CA GLN A 157 -6.58 -11.79 -2.62
C GLN A 157 -5.91 -12.04 -1.28
N ARG A 158 -4.60 -11.81 -1.24
CA ARG A 158 -3.85 -11.71 0.02
C ARG A 158 -4.41 -10.58 0.89
N GLY A 159 -4.38 -10.76 2.21
CA GLY A 159 -4.79 -9.73 3.16
C GLY A 159 -3.91 -8.48 3.16
N TRP A 160 -4.14 -7.65 4.17
CA TRP A 160 -3.42 -6.42 4.46
C TRP A 160 -3.02 -6.44 5.96
N LEU A 161 -2.25 -5.44 6.39
CA LEU A 161 -1.81 -5.32 7.78
C LEU A 161 -2.95 -4.81 8.65
N THR A 162 -3.36 -5.62 9.62
CA THR A 162 -4.48 -5.35 10.54
C THR A 162 -4.01 -5.01 11.95
N GLY A 163 -2.79 -5.43 12.31
CA GLY A 163 -2.14 -5.06 13.59
C GLY A 163 -0.68 -5.51 13.67
N GLN A 164 -0.29 -6.48 12.85
CA GLN A 164 1.09 -6.95 12.73
C GLN A 164 1.98 -5.96 11.96
N THR A 165 3.28 -6.09 12.20
CA THR A 165 4.35 -5.54 11.35
C THR A 165 4.82 -6.63 10.40
N GLN A 166 4.93 -6.31 9.11
CA GLN A 166 5.59 -7.17 8.15
C GLN A 166 7.03 -6.69 7.93
N VAL A 167 7.97 -7.62 8.08
CA VAL A 167 9.40 -7.41 7.90
C VAL A 167 9.82 -8.03 6.57
N HIS A 168 10.40 -7.22 5.68
CA HIS A 168 11.02 -7.69 4.45
C HIS A 168 12.54 -7.67 4.61
N LEU A 169 13.16 -8.79 4.30
CA LEU A 169 14.60 -9.02 4.34
C LEU A 169 15.08 -9.30 2.92
N HIS A 170 15.72 -8.29 2.31
CA HIS A 170 16.18 -8.34 0.93
C HIS A 170 17.63 -8.80 0.86
N LEU A 171 17.85 -9.90 0.15
CA LEU A 171 19.15 -10.34 -0.33
C LEU A 171 19.31 -9.81 -1.76
N MET A 172 20.00 -8.68 -1.88
CA MET A 172 20.26 -8.03 -3.16
C MET A 172 21.34 -8.78 -3.97
N PRO A 173 21.47 -8.52 -5.28
CA PRO A 173 22.60 -9.01 -6.06
C PRO A 173 23.94 -8.68 -5.40
N GLY A 174 24.83 -9.68 -5.32
CA GLY A 174 26.13 -9.56 -4.67
C GLY A 174 26.10 -9.50 -3.14
N CYS A 175 25.03 -9.96 -2.48
CA CYS A 175 24.91 -9.90 -1.02
C CYS A 175 25.89 -10.78 -0.23
N LEU A 176 26.49 -11.81 -0.85
CA LEU A 176 27.38 -12.78 -0.18
C LEU A 176 28.84 -12.54 -0.50
N GLU A 177 29.66 -12.42 0.55
CA GLU A 177 31.12 -12.34 0.43
C GLU A 177 31.79 -13.42 1.29
N TRP A 178 32.76 -14.15 0.72
CA TRP A 178 33.43 -15.26 1.40
C TRP A 178 34.90 -14.95 1.68
N PHE A 179 35.37 -15.22 2.90
CA PHE A 179 36.74 -14.91 3.31
C PHE A 179 37.70 -16.08 3.13
N ARG A 180 37.21 -17.31 3.22
CA ARG A 180 38.07 -18.50 3.19
C ARG A 180 38.19 -19.08 1.77
N PRO A 181 39.41 -19.46 1.32
CA PRO A 181 39.67 -19.91 -0.06
C PRO A 181 38.78 -21.07 -0.53
N ASN A 182 38.48 -22.03 0.36
CA ASN A 182 37.64 -23.18 0.07
C ASN A 182 36.20 -22.78 -0.30
N TYR A 183 35.72 -21.64 0.21
CA TYR A 183 34.39 -21.09 -0.08
C TYR A 183 34.44 -20.06 -1.23
N ARG A 184 35.57 -19.35 -1.41
CA ARG A 184 35.77 -18.36 -2.49
C ARG A 184 35.72 -18.93 -3.90
N ARG A 185 36.20 -20.17 -4.12
CA ARG A 185 36.19 -20.83 -5.45
C ARG A 185 34.97 -21.73 -5.67
N ALA A 186 34.30 -22.19 -4.61
CA ALA A 186 33.27 -23.23 -4.68
C ALA A 186 31.84 -22.73 -4.44
N VAL A 187 31.64 -21.61 -3.72
CA VAL A 187 30.31 -21.18 -3.23
C VAL A 187 30.04 -19.73 -3.64
N ARG A 188 29.86 -19.46 -4.94
CA ARG A 188 29.24 -18.18 -5.37
C ARG A 188 27.72 -18.20 -5.19
N THR A 189 27.18 -19.36 -4.88
CA THR A 189 25.75 -19.63 -4.77
C THR A 189 25.51 -20.44 -3.51
N ALA A 190 24.42 -20.18 -2.80
CA ALA A 190 24.03 -20.91 -1.61
C ALA A 190 22.52 -21.13 -1.60
N LEU A 191 22.05 -22.17 -0.92
CA LEU A 191 20.64 -22.26 -0.53
C LEU A 191 20.45 -21.46 0.75
N VAL A 192 19.52 -20.52 0.74
CA VAL A 192 19.29 -19.59 1.85
C VAL A 192 17.89 -19.80 2.40
N SER A 193 17.77 -19.97 3.71
CA SER A 193 16.47 -20.02 4.41
C SER A 193 16.45 -19.00 5.54
N CYS A 194 15.28 -18.42 5.79
CA CYS A 194 15.09 -17.41 6.82
C CYS A 194 14.06 -17.90 7.85
N TRP A 195 14.38 -17.75 9.12
CA TRP A 195 13.54 -18.21 10.22
C TRP A 195 13.45 -17.12 11.27
N SER A 196 12.25 -16.84 11.77
CA SER A 196 12.04 -15.90 12.86
C SER A 196 11.75 -16.61 14.17
N HIS A 197 12.19 -16.04 15.29
CA HIS A 197 11.83 -16.49 16.62
C HIS A 197 11.76 -15.31 17.61
N SER A 198 11.01 -15.47 18.68
CA SER A 198 11.00 -14.52 19.79
C SER A 198 12.21 -14.78 20.71
N ILE A 199 12.79 -13.71 21.26
CA ILE A 199 13.77 -13.78 22.34
C ILE A 199 13.06 -13.39 23.64
N ALA A 200 12.98 -14.32 24.59
CA ALA A 200 12.31 -14.08 25.88
C ALA A 200 12.98 -12.94 26.68
N GLU A 201 12.18 -12.07 27.29
CA GLU A 201 12.62 -11.06 28.26
C GLU A 201 13.18 -11.74 29.52
N GLY A 202 14.45 -12.13 29.53
CA GLY A 202 15.06 -12.77 30.70
C GLY A 202 16.55 -13.05 30.61
N THR A 203 17.12 -13.13 29.40
CA THR A 203 18.57 -13.32 29.21
C THR A 203 19.20 -12.07 28.61
N GLY A 204 19.58 -11.11 29.46
CA GLY A 204 20.61 -10.11 29.15
C GLY A 204 20.36 -9.11 28.01
N SER A 205 19.11 -8.83 27.65
CA SER A 205 18.71 -7.95 26.52
C SER A 205 19.39 -6.55 26.53
N ALA A 206 19.61 -5.96 27.70
CA ALA A 206 20.19 -4.60 27.79
C ALA A 206 21.72 -4.54 27.67
N ALA A 207 22.45 -5.63 27.98
CA ALA A 207 23.92 -5.64 27.90
C ALA A 207 24.43 -6.13 26.54
N TYR A 208 23.62 -6.95 25.83
CA TYR A 208 23.97 -7.52 24.53
C TYR A 208 23.74 -6.58 23.36
N SER A 209 22.70 -5.74 23.39
CA SER A 209 22.38 -4.79 22.32
C SER A 209 23.50 -3.76 22.12
N ASP A 210 24.12 -3.32 23.21
CA ASP A 210 25.14 -2.26 23.18
C ASP A 210 26.50 -2.81 22.73
N ALA A 211 26.85 -4.04 23.11
CA ALA A 211 28.10 -4.68 22.68
C ALA A 211 28.08 -5.10 21.20
N ALA A 212 26.96 -5.66 20.71
CA ALA A 212 26.85 -6.09 19.31
C ALA A 212 26.72 -4.91 18.33
N ASN A 213 26.00 -3.84 18.71
CA ASN A 213 25.87 -2.66 17.85
C ASN A 213 27.12 -1.76 17.90
N SER A 214 27.81 -1.65 19.05
CA SER A 214 29.05 -0.85 19.16
C SER A 214 30.22 -1.39 18.32
N MET A 215 30.23 -2.68 17.95
CA MET A 215 31.25 -3.24 17.06
C MET A 215 30.95 -3.05 15.57
N THR A 216 29.73 -2.62 15.20
CA THR A 216 29.32 -2.39 13.79
C THR A 216 29.59 -0.98 13.27
N SER A 217 29.78 0.00 14.15
CA SER A 217 30.08 1.40 13.76
C SER A 217 31.56 1.65 13.41
N ALA A 218 32.48 0.79 13.87
CA ALA A 218 33.91 0.96 13.64
C ALA A 218 34.38 0.54 12.23
N ALA A 219 33.61 -0.29 11.52
CA ALA A 219 33.97 -0.75 10.17
C ALA A 219 33.50 0.18 9.04
N ALA A 220 32.62 1.15 9.33
CA ALA A 220 32.07 2.08 8.33
C ALA A 220 32.93 3.34 8.12
N ASN A 221 33.87 3.66 9.03
CA ASN A 221 34.64 4.91 8.99
C ASN A 221 36.11 4.77 8.58
N ASN A 222 36.58 3.59 8.16
CA ASN A 222 37.98 3.40 7.76
C ASN A 222 38.14 3.22 6.24
N SER A 223 37.80 4.28 5.51
CA SER A 223 38.31 4.51 4.16
C SER A 223 38.78 5.96 3.99
N ASN A 224 39.52 6.50 4.97
CA ASN A 224 40.36 7.67 4.77
C ASN A 224 41.24 7.93 6.01
N ALA A 225 42.52 7.53 5.95
CA ALA A 225 43.68 8.19 6.58
C ALA A 225 44.82 7.18 6.72
N GLY A 226 46.00 7.54 6.20
CA GLY A 226 47.22 6.77 6.37
C GLY A 226 47.89 6.98 7.73
N GLY A 227 48.72 6.01 8.10
CA GLY A 227 49.92 6.19 8.94
C GLY A 227 49.71 6.48 10.43
N GLY A 228 50.00 5.50 11.28
CA GLY A 228 50.28 5.74 12.70
C GLY A 228 50.13 4.48 13.55
N GLY A 229 51.25 3.93 14.03
CA GLY A 229 51.27 2.80 14.96
C GLY A 229 50.86 3.20 16.37
N GLY A 230 50.13 2.30 17.05
CA GLY A 230 49.80 2.41 18.46
C GLY A 230 49.09 1.14 18.94
N SER A 231 49.77 0.34 19.76
CA SER A 231 49.22 -0.84 20.41
C SER A 231 48.23 -0.44 21.51
N SER A 232 47.01 -0.97 21.49
CA SER A 232 46.13 -0.98 22.66
C SER A 232 45.45 -2.34 22.77
N ALA A 233 45.77 -3.06 23.84
CA ALA A 233 45.23 -4.36 24.16
C ALA A 233 43.77 -4.22 24.62
N THR A 234 42.86 -4.99 24.02
CA THR A 234 41.50 -5.17 24.52
C THR A 234 41.28 -6.65 24.80
N LEU A 235 40.95 -6.95 26.06
CA LEU A 235 40.75 -8.29 26.60
C LEU A 235 39.55 -8.99 25.93
N PRO A 236 39.63 -10.30 25.62
CA PRO A 236 38.49 -11.04 25.09
C PRO A 236 37.53 -11.43 26.22
N ILE A 237 36.28 -10.98 26.14
CA ILE A 237 35.19 -11.52 26.96
C ILE A 237 34.73 -12.84 26.33
N GLN A 238 34.69 -13.91 27.13
CA GLN A 238 34.28 -15.27 26.74
C GLN A 238 32.82 -15.30 26.26
N MET A 239 32.62 -15.37 24.93
CA MET A 239 31.36 -15.73 24.27
C MET A 239 31.09 -17.25 24.27
N GLY A 240 31.97 -18.05 24.87
CA GLY A 240 31.92 -19.52 24.80
C GLY A 240 30.85 -20.17 25.67
N GLU A 241 30.35 -19.50 26.71
CA GLU A 241 29.42 -20.12 27.68
C GLU A 241 27.93 -19.96 27.34
N LEU A 242 27.58 -19.20 26.29
CA LEU A 242 26.17 -19.03 25.88
C LEU A 242 25.74 -19.89 24.67
N GLU A 243 26.69 -20.39 23.87
CA GLU A 243 26.37 -21.22 22.69
C GLU A 243 25.95 -22.66 23.04
N GLU A 244 26.32 -23.18 24.22
CA GLU A 244 25.88 -24.53 24.65
C GLU A 244 24.38 -24.61 24.94
N SER A 245 23.68 -23.49 25.12
CA SER A 245 22.21 -23.47 25.29
C SER A 245 21.42 -23.48 23.97
N LEU A 246 22.09 -23.30 22.82
CA LEU A 246 21.43 -23.08 21.51
C LEU A 246 21.42 -24.32 20.59
N ASN A 247 21.98 -25.45 21.03
CA ASN A 247 22.12 -26.68 20.24
C ASN A 247 21.16 -27.83 20.68
N GLY A 248 20.20 -27.56 21.56
CA GLY A 248 19.17 -28.54 21.93
C GLY A 248 18.01 -28.55 20.92
N ASP A 249 17.46 -29.73 20.64
CA ASP A 249 16.26 -29.92 19.80
C ASP A 249 15.04 -29.08 20.26
N GLU A 250 15.03 -28.57 21.49
CA GLU A 250 14.04 -27.59 21.99
C GLU A 250 14.13 -26.20 21.35
N TYR A 251 15.30 -25.72 20.92
CA TYR A 251 15.45 -24.38 20.28
C TYR A 251 14.82 -24.32 18.89
N LEU A 252 14.67 -25.47 18.22
CA LEU A 252 13.98 -25.59 16.94
C LEU A 252 12.45 -25.51 17.08
N ALA A 253 11.89 -25.72 18.29
CA ALA A 253 10.45 -25.86 18.53
C ALA A 253 9.66 -24.53 18.53
N GLY A 254 10.29 -23.39 18.23
CA GLY A 254 9.65 -22.06 18.19
C GLY A 254 9.98 -21.20 16.97
N ARG A 255 10.72 -21.73 15.99
CA ARG A 255 11.12 -20.98 14.78
C ARG A 255 10.02 -21.04 13.72
N LEU A 256 9.61 -19.88 13.23
CA LEU A 256 8.65 -19.77 12.14
C LEU A 256 9.39 -19.51 10.82
N PRO A 257 9.07 -20.25 9.74
CA PRO A 257 9.67 -20.01 8.43
C PRO A 257 9.13 -18.72 7.81
N ALA A 258 9.98 -18.02 7.06
CA ALA A 258 9.55 -16.90 6.24
C ALA A 258 8.78 -17.38 4.98
N THR A 259 8.03 -16.45 4.38
CA THR A 259 7.65 -16.57 2.97
C THR A 259 8.71 -15.89 2.10
N VAL A 260 8.78 -16.23 0.82
CA VAL A 260 9.83 -15.76 -0.08
C VAL A 260 9.32 -15.53 -1.49
N CYS A 261 9.94 -14.59 -2.19
CA CYS A 261 9.86 -14.43 -3.65
C CYS A 261 11.25 -14.08 -4.23
N SER A 262 11.42 -14.36 -5.52
CA SER A 262 12.60 -13.99 -6.31
C SER A 262 12.23 -13.01 -7.41
N ILE A 263 12.82 -11.81 -7.40
CA ILE A 263 12.49 -10.72 -8.33
C ILE A 263 13.65 -10.33 -9.25
N GLY A 264 14.77 -11.06 -9.21
CA GLY A 264 15.94 -10.82 -10.06
C GLY A 264 15.68 -11.14 -11.54
N GLU A 265 16.42 -10.49 -12.45
CA GLU A 265 16.27 -10.69 -13.91
C GLU A 265 16.77 -12.06 -14.39
N SER A 266 17.72 -12.68 -13.68
CA SER A 266 18.50 -13.83 -14.14
C SER A 266 18.06 -15.20 -13.59
N THR A 267 16.95 -15.30 -12.87
CA THR A 267 16.46 -16.60 -12.38
C THR A 267 16.17 -17.47 -13.60
N PRO A 268 16.89 -18.60 -13.82
CA PRO A 268 16.52 -19.50 -14.90
C PRO A 268 15.07 -19.91 -14.65
N PRO A 269 14.20 -19.89 -15.68
CA PRO A 269 12.85 -20.42 -15.52
C PRO A 269 12.98 -21.84 -14.96
N ASN A 270 12.15 -22.21 -13.98
CA ASN A 270 11.98 -23.62 -13.69
C ASN A 270 11.53 -24.26 -15.00
N ASP A 271 12.39 -25.10 -15.60
CA ASP A 271 12.20 -25.70 -16.94
C ASP A 271 10.86 -26.47 -17.07
N ASP A 272 10.20 -26.77 -15.95
CA ASP A 272 8.90 -27.45 -15.87
C ASP A 272 7.68 -26.52 -15.70
N SER A 273 7.85 -25.19 -15.64
CA SER A 273 6.73 -24.25 -15.42
C SER A 273 6.30 -23.54 -16.71
N SER A 274 5.00 -23.52 -16.99
CA SER A 274 4.42 -22.75 -18.10
C SER A 274 4.45 -21.23 -17.89
N ASP A 275 4.75 -20.78 -16.65
CA ASP A 275 4.87 -19.36 -16.28
C ASP A 275 6.32 -19.04 -15.85
N PRO A 276 7.10 -18.34 -16.69
CA PRO A 276 8.51 -18.03 -16.41
C PRO A 276 8.72 -17.07 -15.23
N ASP A 277 7.68 -16.43 -14.70
CA ASP A 277 7.77 -15.54 -13.53
C ASP A 277 7.04 -16.11 -12.30
N ALA A 278 6.78 -17.42 -12.27
CA ALA A 278 6.17 -18.10 -11.14
C ALA A 278 6.87 -17.78 -9.81
N ASP A 279 8.21 -17.77 -9.81
CA ASP A 279 9.05 -17.51 -8.63
C ASP A 279 8.97 -16.06 -8.11
N CYS A 280 8.43 -15.13 -8.90
CA CYS A 280 8.20 -13.76 -8.44
C CYS A 280 7.07 -13.69 -7.42
N ARG A 281 6.14 -14.66 -7.41
CA ARG A 281 5.00 -14.66 -6.49
C ARG A 281 5.44 -15.16 -5.12
N THR A 282 4.98 -14.48 -4.06
CA THR A 282 5.26 -14.89 -2.68
C THR A 282 4.73 -16.29 -2.42
N ARG A 283 5.59 -17.15 -1.87
CA ARG A 283 5.29 -18.53 -1.49
C ARG A 283 5.97 -18.90 -0.17
N PRO A 284 5.56 -19.97 0.53
CA PRO A 284 6.37 -20.52 1.60
C PRO A 284 7.79 -20.81 1.12
N GLN A 285 8.79 -20.54 1.96
CA GLN A 285 10.15 -20.94 1.64
C GLN A 285 10.27 -22.47 1.65
N ALA A 286 11.15 -23.01 0.80
CA ALA A 286 11.49 -24.42 0.83
C ALA A 286 12.25 -24.78 2.11
N THR A 287 11.98 -25.95 2.69
CA THR A 287 12.70 -26.46 3.88
C THR A 287 14.21 -26.57 3.65
N SER A 288 14.63 -26.82 2.40
CA SER A 288 16.05 -26.87 2.03
C SER A 288 16.71 -25.49 1.81
N GLY A 289 15.92 -24.42 1.82
CA GLY A 289 16.34 -23.07 1.41
C GLY A 289 16.18 -22.80 -0.09
N GLU A 290 16.26 -21.52 -0.43
CA GLU A 290 16.11 -20.94 -1.77
C GLU A 290 17.46 -20.72 -2.43
N LEU A 291 17.58 -21.02 -3.72
CA LEU A 291 18.83 -20.80 -4.44
C LEU A 291 19.12 -19.29 -4.57
N CYS A 292 20.20 -18.85 -3.92
CA CYS A 292 20.74 -17.51 -4.03
C CYS A 292 22.01 -17.53 -4.88
N THR A 293 21.98 -16.85 -6.02
CA THR A 293 23.11 -16.62 -6.94
C THR A 293 23.62 -15.18 -6.82
N PRO A 294 24.77 -14.82 -7.42
CA PRO A 294 25.27 -13.44 -7.39
C PRO A 294 24.30 -12.41 -7.98
N ASP A 295 23.41 -12.84 -8.87
CA ASP A 295 22.45 -11.97 -9.56
C ASP A 295 21.03 -12.09 -8.95
N SER A 296 20.86 -12.92 -7.92
CA SER A 296 19.56 -13.13 -7.27
C SER A 296 19.13 -11.89 -6.49
N HIS A 297 17.83 -11.63 -6.51
CA HIS A 297 17.16 -10.70 -5.61
C HIS A 297 16.07 -11.48 -4.87
N LEU A 298 16.39 -12.00 -3.68
CA LEU A 298 15.46 -12.72 -2.83
C LEU A 298 14.86 -11.78 -1.79
N VAL A 299 13.56 -11.90 -1.53
CA VAL A 299 12.87 -11.14 -0.50
C VAL A 299 12.17 -12.11 0.45
N PHE A 300 12.70 -12.23 1.67
CA PHE A 300 12.04 -12.98 2.74
C PHE A 300 11.06 -12.07 3.47
N GLN A 301 9.83 -12.53 3.68
CA GLN A 301 8.77 -11.78 4.34
C GLN A 301 8.31 -12.53 5.59
N VAL A 302 8.30 -11.82 6.72
CA VAL A 302 7.89 -12.35 8.03
C VAL A 302 6.90 -11.39 8.67
N ASP A 303 5.79 -11.92 9.18
CA ASP A 303 4.84 -11.16 9.99
C ASP A 303 5.17 -11.33 11.49
N THR A 304 5.26 -10.22 12.23
CA THR A 304 5.47 -10.23 13.69
C THR A 304 4.60 -9.18 14.39
N PHE A 305 4.16 -9.48 15.61
CA PHE A 305 3.44 -8.55 16.49
C PHE A 305 4.36 -7.85 17.50
N ASP A 306 5.58 -8.34 17.65
CA ASP A 306 6.59 -7.78 18.55
C ASP A 306 7.93 -7.73 17.82
N LEU A 307 8.13 -6.64 17.07
CA LEU A 307 9.37 -6.42 16.32
C LEU A 307 10.59 -6.30 17.25
N GLU A 308 10.41 -5.78 18.47
CA GLU A 308 11.49 -5.49 19.40
C GLU A 308 12.05 -6.75 20.08
N SER A 309 11.29 -7.84 20.07
CA SER A 309 11.72 -9.15 20.57
C SER A 309 11.92 -10.19 19.46
N THR A 310 11.70 -9.85 18.19
CA THR A 310 11.84 -10.80 17.07
C THR A 310 13.27 -10.80 16.51
N ALA A 311 13.91 -11.97 16.54
CA ALA A 311 15.17 -12.23 15.85
C ALA A 311 14.96 -13.04 14.57
N PHE A 312 15.93 -12.94 13.66
CA PHE A 312 15.93 -13.65 12.38
C PHE A 312 17.23 -14.42 12.19
N ASP A 313 17.11 -15.69 11.86
CA ASP A 313 18.18 -16.60 11.55
C ASP A 313 18.19 -16.92 10.06
N ILE A 314 19.31 -16.63 9.40
CA ILE A 314 19.55 -16.88 8.00
C ILE A 314 20.56 -18.02 7.88
N GLU A 315 20.11 -19.18 7.40
CA GLU A 315 20.95 -20.35 7.20
C GLU A 315 21.37 -20.48 5.74
N LEU A 316 22.67 -20.71 5.52
CA LEU A 316 23.26 -20.90 4.21
C LEU A 316 23.72 -22.36 4.09
N ARG A 317 23.22 -23.06 3.07
CA ARG A 317 23.55 -24.46 2.79
C ARG A 317 24.16 -24.61 1.40
N ASP A 318 24.99 -25.63 1.25
CA ASP A 318 25.57 -25.96 -0.05
C ASP A 318 24.49 -26.50 -1.00
N PRO A 319 24.35 -25.96 -2.23
CA PRO A 319 23.32 -26.41 -3.16
C PRO A 319 23.39 -27.91 -3.53
N LYS A 320 24.59 -28.50 -3.52
CA LYS A 320 24.81 -29.90 -3.92
C LYS A 320 24.70 -30.85 -2.74
N SER A 321 25.44 -30.60 -1.67
CA SER A 321 25.50 -31.50 -0.50
C SER A 321 24.40 -31.25 0.52
N ARG A 322 23.70 -30.10 0.45
CA ARG A 322 22.69 -29.62 1.41
C ARG A 322 23.23 -29.43 2.84
N GLN A 323 24.54 -29.52 3.03
CA GLN A 323 25.20 -29.29 4.30
C GLN A 323 25.21 -27.81 4.66
N LEU A 324 25.09 -27.51 5.96
CA LEU A 324 25.17 -26.15 6.48
C LEU A 324 26.59 -25.60 6.27
N ILE A 325 26.68 -24.48 5.55
CA ILE A 325 27.91 -23.71 5.33
C ILE A 325 28.11 -22.73 6.48
N GLY A 326 27.03 -22.12 6.94
CA GLY A 326 27.03 -21.21 8.07
C GLY A 326 25.67 -20.57 8.31
N LYS A 327 25.59 -19.82 9.41
CA LYS A 327 24.42 -19.12 9.90
C LYS A 327 24.78 -17.65 10.13
N ALA A 328 23.87 -16.75 9.76
CA ALA A 328 23.92 -15.33 10.07
C ALA A 328 22.65 -14.97 10.83
N SER A 329 22.78 -14.24 11.94
CA SER A 329 21.63 -13.87 12.78
C SER A 329 21.48 -12.36 12.85
N LEU A 330 20.26 -11.89 12.58
CA LEU A 330 19.83 -10.52 12.78
C LEU A 330 19.07 -10.46 14.11
N MET A 331 19.70 -9.85 15.11
CA MET A 331 19.06 -9.61 16.42
C MET A 331 17.96 -8.55 16.31
N PRO A 332 17.03 -8.48 17.29
CA PRO A 332 15.93 -7.53 17.25
C PRO A 332 16.44 -6.10 17.08
N LEU A 333 15.82 -5.36 16.15
CA LEU A 333 16.21 -3.97 15.87
C LEU A 333 15.31 -3.02 16.63
N ARG A 334 15.90 -2.27 17.56
CA ARG A 334 15.31 -1.02 18.08
C ARG A 334 15.61 0.12 17.10
N SER A 335 15.04 0.05 15.89
CA SER A 335 15.24 1.08 14.86
C SER A 335 14.06 2.05 14.82
N GLN A 336 14.35 3.35 14.81
CA GLN A 336 13.35 4.37 14.47
C GLN A 336 13.12 4.46 12.95
N GLU A 337 14.05 3.96 12.15
CA GLU A 337 13.94 3.95 10.69
C GLU A 337 13.34 2.63 10.20
N SER A 338 12.36 2.73 9.30
CA SER A 338 11.73 1.57 8.68
C SER A 338 12.60 0.85 7.66
N LYS A 339 13.65 1.47 7.15
CA LYS A 339 14.51 0.88 6.12
C LYS A 339 15.97 1.03 6.51
N GLY A 340 16.77 0.00 6.25
CA GLY A 340 18.22 0.11 6.40
C GLY A 340 18.99 -1.07 5.82
N VAL A 341 20.29 -1.05 6.06
CA VAL A 341 21.23 -2.09 5.61
C VAL A 341 22.02 -2.61 6.81
N LYS A 342 22.19 -3.92 6.89
CA LYS A 342 23.05 -4.60 7.87
C LYS A 342 24.02 -5.52 7.17
N ILE A 343 25.25 -5.60 7.67
CA ILE A 343 26.24 -6.59 7.23
C ILE A 343 26.37 -7.59 8.36
N LEU A 344 25.88 -8.80 8.13
CA LEU A 344 25.89 -9.89 9.10
C LEU A 344 27.11 -10.77 8.89
N GLN A 345 27.64 -11.31 9.98
CA GLN A 345 28.70 -12.30 9.95
C GLN A 345 28.11 -13.68 9.72
N VAL A 346 28.69 -14.43 8.77
CA VAL A 346 28.33 -15.82 8.51
C VAL A 346 29.27 -16.71 9.31
N MET A 347 28.72 -17.39 10.31
CA MET A 347 29.45 -18.19 11.28
C MET A 347 29.14 -19.68 11.10
N VAL A 348 30.12 -20.54 11.35
CA VAL A 348 29.94 -22.01 11.41
C VAL A 348 30.57 -22.55 12.68
N SER A 349 29.92 -23.50 13.34
CA SER A 349 30.53 -24.21 14.47
C SER A 349 31.49 -25.29 13.94
N LYS A 350 32.77 -25.18 14.30
CA LYS A 350 33.78 -26.19 13.98
C LYS A 350 34.54 -26.56 15.25
N GLN A 351 34.47 -27.84 15.64
CA GLN A 351 35.09 -28.35 16.87
C GLN A 351 34.64 -27.58 18.13
N GLY A 352 33.37 -27.17 18.18
CA GLY A 352 32.81 -26.43 19.32
C GLY A 352 33.17 -24.94 19.35
N ALA A 353 33.91 -24.42 18.38
CA ALA A 353 34.24 -23.00 18.28
C ALA A 353 33.55 -22.31 17.08
N PRO A 354 33.02 -21.09 17.24
CA PRO A 354 32.45 -20.33 16.15
C PRO A 354 33.55 -19.80 15.22
N VAL A 355 33.43 -20.09 13.92
CA VAL A 355 34.38 -19.68 12.89
C VAL A 355 33.70 -18.79 11.85
N LEU A 356 34.24 -17.58 11.67
CA LEU A 356 33.83 -16.68 10.60
C LEU A 356 34.26 -17.23 9.23
N VAL A 357 33.29 -17.38 8.32
CA VAL A 357 33.51 -17.88 6.96
C VAL A 357 33.21 -16.85 5.87
N GLY A 358 32.38 -15.85 6.16
CA GLY A 358 32.00 -14.79 5.23
C GLY A 358 31.09 -13.74 5.85
N THR A 359 30.53 -12.88 5.01
CA THR A 359 29.55 -11.86 5.38
C THR A 359 28.33 -11.93 4.46
N LEU A 360 27.19 -11.51 5.00
CA LEU A 360 25.94 -11.35 4.28
C LEU A 360 25.44 -9.90 4.43
N LYS A 361 25.35 -9.19 3.31
CA LYS A 361 24.74 -7.86 3.25
C LYS A 361 23.23 -7.98 3.06
N LEU A 362 22.49 -7.51 4.04
CA LEU A 362 21.04 -7.59 4.15
C LEU A 362 20.44 -6.20 4.11
N GLN A 363 19.43 -5.95 3.27
CA GLN A 363 18.57 -4.78 3.43
C GLN A 363 17.28 -5.18 4.13
N TYR A 364 16.78 -4.33 5.03
CA TYR A 364 15.53 -4.58 5.74
C TYR A 364 14.52 -3.46 5.47
N LEU A 365 13.24 -3.83 5.50
CA LEU A 365 12.10 -2.92 5.49
C LEU A 365 11.06 -3.37 6.52
N PHE A 366 10.66 -2.48 7.42
CA PHE A 366 9.61 -2.70 8.41
C PHE A 366 8.36 -1.93 8.02
N ILE A 367 7.24 -2.65 7.90
CA ILE A 367 5.97 -2.10 7.45
C ILE A 367 4.96 -2.32 8.57
N THR A 368 4.62 -1.26 9.28
CA THR A 368 3.68 -1.31 10.40
C THR A 368 2.23 -1.20 9.91
N SER A 369 1.27 -1.69 10.69
CA SER A 369 -0.16 -1.50 10.39
C SER A 369 -0.56 -0.01 10.48
N MET A 370 -1.68 0.32 9.84
CA MET A 370 -2.38 1.59 10.01
C MET A 370 -3.22 1.65 11.31
N SER A 371 -3.47 0.51 11.94
CA SER A 371 -4.29 0.41 13.15
C SER A 371 -3.62 1.10 14.36
N PRO A 372 -4.39 1.76 15.25
CA PRO A 372 -5.85 1.89 15.25
C PRO A 372 -6.37 3.07 14.42
N HIS A 373 -5.49 3.86 13.79
CA HIS A 373 -5.82 5.15 13.17
C HIS A 373 -6.70 5.05 11.92
N LEU A 374 -6.74 3.89 11.26
CA LEU A 374 -7.56 3.67 10.07
C LEU A 374 -8.03 2.23 10.00
N ARG A 375 -9.35 2.02 10.18
CA ARG A 375 -9.97 0.70 10.05
C ARG A 375 -10.38 0.47 8.60
N ASN A 376 -9.76 -0.52 7.96
CA ASN A 376 -10.09 -0.89 6.59
C ASN A 376 -11.43 -1.67 6.56
N ASP A 377 -12.45 -1.02 6.01
CA ASP A 377 -13.75 -1.64 5.71
C ASP A 377 -13.59 -2.67 4.56
N VAL A 378 -14.17 -3.86 4.71
CA VAL A 378 -14.16 -4.95 3.71
C VAL A 378 -15.41 -5.00 2.83
N SER A 379 -16.36 -4.07 3.01
CA SER A 379 -17.60 -4.02 2.24
C SER A 379 -17.34 -3.89 0.74
N VAL A 380 -16.38 -3.04 0.36
CA VAL A 380 -16.05 -2.67 -1.03
C VAL A 380 -14.54 -2.73 -1.26
N THR A 381 -14.15 -3.29 -2.40
CA THR A 381 -12.77 -3.22 -2.91
C THR A 381 -12.72 -3.06 -4.42
N TYR A 382 -11.70 -2.32 -4.84
CA TYR A 382 -11.28 -2.15 -6.22
C TYR A 382 -9.84 -2.63 -6.44
N ARG A 383 -9.15 -3.16 -5.43
CA ARG A 383 -7.70 -3.43 -5.44
C ARG A 383 -7.18 -4.23 -6.65
N ARG A 384 -8.00 -5.14 -7.19
CA ARG A 384 -7.77 -5.81 -8.50
C ARG A 384 -9.01 -5.79 -9.41
N HIS A 385 -9.89 -4.82 -9.21
CA HIS A 385 -11.04 -4.66 -10.10
C HIS A 385 -10.59 -3.85 -11.32
N TRP A 386 -10.45 -4.54 -12.44
CA TRP A 386 -10.29 -3.94 -13.75
C TRP A 386 -11.19 -4.65 -14.74
N VAL A 387 -11.87 -3.86 -15.57
CA VAL A 387 -12.67 -4.37 -16.68
C VAL A 387 -12.02 -3.82 -17.93
N LYS A 388 -11.52 -4.71 -18.79
CA LYS A 388 -10.90 -4.31 -20.04
C LYS A 388 -11.93 -3.54 -20.87
N ARG A 389 -11.52 -2.39 -21.37
CA ARG A 389 -12.35 -1.46 -22.14
C ARG A 389 -11.45 -0.71 -23.13
N LYS A 390 -12.03 0.25 -23.84
CA LYS A 390 -11.25 1.20 -24.66
C LYS A 390 -10.17 1.88 -23.81
N THR A 391 -8.98 2.07 -24.38
CA THR A 391 -7.88 2.79 -23.73
C THR A 391 -8.37 4.13 -23.19
N MET A 392 -8.14 4.35 -21.90
CA MET A 392 -8.58 5.56 -21.20
C MET A 392 -7.63 6.73 -21.45
N ASP A 393 -8.17 7.95 -21.39
CA ASP A 393 -7.40 9.18 -21.47
C ASP A 393 -7.24 9.79 -20.06
N VAL A 394 -6.00 9.98 -19.63
CA VAL A 394 -5.64 10.53 -18.33
C VAL A 394 -4.94 11.86 -18.51
N GLY A 395 -5.48 12.91 -17.89
CA GLY A 395 -4.87 14.24 -17.92
C GLY A 395 -3.66 14.31 -16.97
N HIS A 396 -2.46 14.48 -17.53
CA HIS A 396 -1.22 14.61 -16.77
C HIS A 396 -1.21 15.94 -15.98
N ARG A 397 -1.00 15.87 -14.65
CA ARG A 397 -1.06 17.04 -13.74
C ARG A 397 -2.33 17.90 -13.93
N GLY A 398 -3.44 17.26 -14.30
CA GLY A 398 -4.64 17.91 -14.83
C GLY A 398 -4.56 18.14 -16.34
N ALA A 399 -4.37 19.38 -16.77
CA ALA A 399 -4.40 19.82 -18.16
C ALA A 399 -3.03 19.81 -18.87
N GLY A 400 -1.97 19.35 -18.20
CA GLY A 400 -0.61 19.22 -18.72
C GLY A 400 0.41 20.17 -18.11
N ASN A 401 1.69 19.97 -18.47
CA ASN A 401 2.82 20.75 -17.97
C ASN A 401 2.83 22.21 -18.50
N SER A 402 2.97 23.18 -17.59
CA SER A 402 2.90 24.62 -17.92
C SER A 402 4.25 25.27 -18.29
N HIS A 403 5.38 24.57 -18.13
CA HIS A 403 6.73 25.16 -18.21
C HIS A 403 7.36 25.17 -19.62
N LYS A 404 6.77 24.51 -20.63
CA LYS A 404 7.32 24.47 -22.00
C LYS A 404 6.93 25.72 -22.80
N LYS A 405 7.91 26.60 -23.04
CA LYS A 405 7.83 27.97 -23.59
C LYS A 405 7.13 28.23 -24.95
N ASN A 406 6.33 27.35 -25.55
CA ASN A 406 6.06 27.49 -27.00
C ASN A 406 4.63 27.35 -27.55
N THR A 407 3.57 27.48 -26.74
CA THR A 407 2.22 27.58 -27.31
C THR A 407 1.34 28.55 -26.54
N PHE A 408 0.52 29.30 -27.28
CA PHE A 408 -0.61 30.12 -26.80
C PHE A 408 -1.66 29.34 -25.95
N ILE A 409 -1.38 28.07 -25.65
CA ILE A 409 -2.22 27.09 -24.93
C ILE A 409 -1.82 27.01 -23.43
N ASN A 410 -0.66 27.54 -23.03
CA ASN A 410 -0.13 27.48 -21.65
C ASN A 410 -0.72 28.54 -20.69
N THR A 411 -2.03 28.79 -20.73
CA THR A 411 -2.68 29.69 -19.76
C THR A 411 -3.07 28.98 -18.45
N VAL A 412 -3.04 27.65 -18.44
CA VAL A 412 -3.53 26.83 -17.32
C VAL A 412 -2.35 26.24 -16.54
N ARG A 413 -2.31 26.53 -15.24
CA ARG A 413 -1.25 26.10 -14.31
C ARG A 413 -1.44 24.63 -13.91
N GLU A 414 -0.42 23.80 -14.10
CA GLU A 414 -0.40 22.39 -13.71
C GLU A 414 -0.66 22.18 -12.21
N ASN A 415 -1.14 21.00 -11.82
CA ASN A 415 -1.35 20.62 -10.42
C ASN A 415 -2.25 21.61 -9.62
N THR A 416 -3.17 22.30 -10.31
CA THR A 416 -4.20 23.14 -9.70
C THR A 416 -5.59 22.48 -9.81
N ILE A 417 -6.50 22.84 -8.91
CA ILE A 417 -7.90 22.36 -8.95
C ILE A 417 -8.57 22.76 -10.26
N HIS A 418 -8.30 23.97 -10.75
CA HIS A 418 -8.78 24.45 -12.04
C HIS A 418 -8.28 23.58 -13.20
N SER A 419 -6.99 23.27 -13.25
CA SER A 419 -6.39 22.40 -14.28
C SER A 419 -7.03 21.01 -14.31
N MET A 420 -7.28 20.43 -13.13
CA MET A 420 -7.95 19.14 -13.00
C MET A 420 -9.41 19.19 -13.47
N ASN A 421 -10.17 20.21 -13.05
CA ASN A 421 -11.56 20.39 -13.48
C ASN A 421 -11.68 20.74 -14.98
N LEU A 422 -10.69 21.44 -15.55
CA LEU A 422 -10.63 21.70 -16.98
C LEU A 422 -10.47 20.40 -17.76
N ALA A 423 -9.50 19.56 -17.38
CA ALA A 423 -9.33 18.24 -17.98
C ALA A 423 -10.60 17.37 -17.85
N ALA A 424 -11.22 17.37 -16.66
CA ALA A 424 -12.49 16.68 -16.41
C ALA A 424 -13.61 17.14 -17.36
N SER A 425 -13.78 18.45 -17.52
CA SER A 425 -14.82 19.03 -18.39
C SER A 425 -14.65 18.69 -19.88
N HIS A 426 -13.45 18.24 -20.28
CA HIS A 426 -13.12 17.82 -21.65
C HIS A 426 -13.03 16.28 -21.78
N GLY A 427 -13.60 15.55 -20.81
CA GLY A 427 -13.75 14.09 -20.89
C GLY A 427 -12.48 13.32 -20.55
N ALA A 428 -11.64 13.84 -19.65
CA ALA A 428 -10.61 13.04 -19.00
C ALA A 428 -11.25 11.96 -18.12
N ASP A 429 -10.84 10.70 -18.30
CA ASP A 429 -11.34 9.58 -17.48
C ASP A 429 -10.75 9.63 -16.07
N PHE A 430 -9.47 10.01 -16.02
CA PHE A 430 -8.73 10.32 -14.80
C PHE A 430 -7.94 11.61 -14.96
N VAL A 431 -7.61 12.24 -13.83
CA VAL A 431 -6.51 13.21 -13.73
C VAL A 431 -5.41 12.60 -12.88
N GLU A 432 -4.18 12.77 -13.34
CA GLU A 432 -2.96 12.37 -12.65
C GLU A 432 -2.36 13.60 -11.94
N PHE A 433 -1.75 13.38 -10.76
CA PHE A 433 -0.98 14.41 -10.06
C PHE A 433 -0.08 13.82 -8.96
N ASP A 434 1.00 14.54 -8.66
CA ASP A 434 1.99 14.20 -7.64
C ASP A 434 1.62 14.70 -6.25
N VAL A 435 1.81 13.86 -5.24
CA VAL A 435 1.62 14.20 -3.83
C VAL A 435 2.91 14.07 -3.07
N GLN A 436 3.29 15.15 -2.38
CA GLN A 436 4.44 15.19 -1.49
C GLN A 436 4.16 15.93 -0.17
N PHE A 437 5.11 16.00 0.77
CA PHE A 437 4.88 16.64 2.07
C PHE A 437 5.38 18.08 2.16
N SER A 438 4.56 18.90 2.80
CA SER A 438 4.98 20.13 3.48
C SER A 438 5.72 19.81 4.80
N LYS A 439 6.30 20.85 5.41
CA LYS A 439 6.99 20.81 6.72
C LYS A 439 6.11 20.31 7.85
N ASP A 440 4.83 20.65 7.82
CA ASP A 440 3.81 20.26 8.80
C ASP A 440 3.14 18.91 8.48
N ASN A 441 3.73 18.12 7.56
CA ASN A 441 3.25 16.79 7.13
C ASN A 441 1.83 16.82 6.56
N ILE A 442 1.51 17.88 5.81
CA ILE A 442 0.27 17.98 5.04
C ILE A 442 0.60 17.49 3.62
N PRO A 443 -0.17 16.55 3.04
CA PRO A 443 0.01 16.14 1.66
C PRO A 443 -0.34 17.29 0.70
N VAL A 444 0.66 17.77 -0.02
CA VAL A 444 0.61 18.85 -1.01
C VAL A 444 0.67 18.25 -2.41
N VAL A 445 -0.15 18.77 -3.32
CA VAL A 445 -0.10 18.41 -4.73
C VAL A 445 0.91 19.29 -5.46
N PHE A 446 2.07 18.74 -5.79
CA PHE A 446 3.16 19.43 -6.48
C PHE A 446 4.23 18.43 -6.96
N HIS A 447 4.77 18.64 -8.17
CA HIS A 447 5.69 17.70 -8.81
C HIS A 447 7.13 17.78 -8.29
N ASP A 448 7.81 18.92 -8.42
CA ASP A 448 9.25 19.02 -8.10
C ASP A 448 9.49 18.94 -6.58
N PHE A 449 10.59 18.34 -6.13
CA PHE A 449 10.87 18.32 -4.69
C PHE A 449 11.30 19.69 -4.14
N ASN A 450 11.77 20.59 -5.00
CA ASN A 450 12.18 21.94 -4.66
C ASN A 450 11.31 23.01 -5.32
N VAL A 451 11.14 24.13 -4.61
CA VAL A 451 10.55 25.36 -5.15
C VAL A 451 11.65 26.41 -5.25
N ALA A 452 11.70 27.11 -6.39
CA ALA A 452 12.56 28.26 -6.55
C ALA A 452 11.95 29.49 -5.85
N VAL A 453 12.63 30.01 -4.84
CA VAL A 453 12.23 31.23 -4.11
C VAL A 453 13.12 32.39 -4.52
N THR A 454 12.49 33.47 -4.98
CA THR A 454 13.18 34.73 -5.29
C THR A 454 13.14 35.66 -4.07
N MET A 455 14.31 36.03 -3.56
CA MET A 455 14.44 36.97 -2.43
C MET A 455 15.04 38.31 -2.89
N ARG A 456 14.51 39.42 -2.36
CA ARG A 456 15.04 40.77 -2.60
C ARG A 456 16.13 41.11 -1.57
N LEU A 457 17.38 41.26 -2.01
CA LEU A 457 18.48 41.69 -1.14
C LEU A 457 18.48 43.23 -0.98
N LYS A 458 19.09 43.73 0.11
CA LYS A 458 19.19 45.16 0.50
C LYS A 458 19.71 46.13 -0.59
N GLN A 459 20.20 45.62 -1.72
CA GLN A 459 20.73 46.39 -2.86
C GLN A 459 19.94 46.17 -4.17
N ARG A 460 18.66 45.80 -4.11
CA ARG A 460 17.81 45.49 -5.29
C ARG A 460 18.31 44.33 -6.17
N LYS A 461 19.30 43.55 -5.74
CA LYS A 461 19.68 42.29 -6.40
C LYS A 461 18.71 41.20 -5.98
N LEU A 462 18.06 40.57 -6.96
CA LEU A 462 17.26 39.36 -6.75
C LEU A 462 18.21 38.17 -6.64
N LYS A 463 17.99 37.31 -5.64
CA LYS A 463 18.67 36.02 -5.52
C LYS A 463 17.61 34.93 -5.51
N GLN A 464 17.72 34.01 -6.46
CA GLN A 464 16.91 32.80 -6.52
C GLN A 464 17.62 31.69 -5.75
N ILE A 465 16.88 30.99 -4.91
CA ILE A 465 17.36 29.85 -4.13
C ILE A 465 16.33 28.73 -4.27
N GLU A 466 16.78 27.53 -4.59
CA GLU A 466 15.94 26.34 -4.56
C GLU A 466 15.84 25.83 -3.12
N VAL A 467 14.62 25.64 -2.65
CA VAL A 467 14.35 25.19 -1.29
C VAL A 467 13.36 24.02 -1.35
N PRO A 468 13.63 22.91 -0.65
CA PRO A 468 12.72 21.76 -0.63
C PRO A 468 11.31 22.13 -0.15
N VAL A 469 10.28 21.60 -0.80
CA VAL A 469 8.86 21.77 -0.43
C VAL A 469 8.63 21.38 1.04
N LYS A 470 9.29 20.30 1.49
CA LYS A 470 9.25 19.81 2.89
C LYS A 470 9.74 20.82 3.93
N ASN A 471 10.36 21.93 3.51
CA ASN A 471 10.84 22.98 4.42
C ASN A 471 9.83 24.12 4.60
N PHE A 472 8.72 24.13 3.85
CA PHE A 472 7.65 25.12 3.97
C PHE A 472 6.40 24.53 4.61
N THR A 473 5.74 25.27 5.50
CA THR A 473 4.39 24.87 5.97
C THR A 473 3.39 25.00 4.84
N MET A 474 2.26 24.31 4.94
CA MET A 474 1.18 24.43 3.95
C MET A 474 0.73 25.88 3.74
N GLU A 475 0.55 26.61 4.84
CA GLU A 475 0.19 28.03 4.82
C GLU A 475 1.24 28.88 4.07
N SER A 476 2.53 28.60 4.31
CA SER A 476 3.61 29.29 3.61
C SER A 476 3.56 29.02 2.10
N LEU A 477 3.39 27.76 1.69
CA LEU A 477 3.29 27.38 0.27
C LEU A 477 2.10 28.06 -0.42
N GLN A 478 0.93 28.04 0.20
CA GLN A 478 -0.30 28.65 -0.35
C GLN A 478 -0.22 30.19 -0.43
N SER A 479 0.62 30.82 0.39
CA SER A 479 0.88 32.25 0.33
C SER A 479 1.87 32.67 -0.77
N MET A 480 2.59 31.71 -1.39
CA MET A 480 3.56 32.03 -2.43
C MET A 480 2.87 32.38 -3.74
N LYS A 481 3.25 33.52 -4.32
CA LYS A 481 2.96 33.82 -5.72
C LYS A 481 3.97 33.10 -6.60
N LEU A 482 3.50 32.21 -7.47
CA LEU A 482 4.34 31.61 -8.50
C LEU A 482 4.43 32.57 -9.70
N CYS A 483 5.63 33.08 -9.99
CA CYS A 483 5.92 33.82 -11.21
C CYS A 483 6.53 32.88 -12.26
N SER A 484 6.10 32.99 -13.51
CA SER A 484 6.76 32.31 -14.61
C SER A 484 8.13 32.96 -14.89
N LEU A 485 9.15 32.16 -15.18
CA LEU A 485 10.49 32.65 -15.56
C LEU A 485 10.48 33.63 -16.75
N ALA A 486 9.42 33.61 -17.57
CA ALA A 486 9.23 34.53 -18.69
C ALA A 486 8.69 35.92 -18.28
N GLU A 487 8.02 36.03 -17.13
CA GLU A 487 7.45 37.29 -16.63
C GLU A 487 8.50 38.16 -15.93
N MET A 488 9.60 37.55 -15.47
CA MET A 488 10.69 38.24 -14.80
C MET A 488 11.56 39.09 -15.74
N THR A 489 11.48 38.91 -17.05
CA THR A 489 12.31 39.66 -18.01
C THR A 489 11.73 41.03 -18.39
N ASP A 490 10.43 41.28 -18.18
CA ASP A 490 9.78 42.44 -18.79
C ASP A 490 9.29 43.54 -17.83
N ASN A 491 9.05 43.34 -16.52
CA ASN A 491 8.73 44.45 -15.61
C ASN A 491 8.92 44.11 -14.11
N GLU A 492 9.85 44.78 -13.42
CA GLU A 492 10.03 44.68 -11.96
C GLU A 492 8.88 45.30 -11.13
N GLU A 493 7.92 45.98 -11.78
CA GLU A 493 6.83 46.74 -11.13
C GLU A 493 5.54 45.95 -10.86
N HIS A 494 5.40 44.70 -11.31
CA HIS A 494 4.18 43.89 -11.12
C HIS A 494 4.22 42.89 -9.96
N LEU A 495 5.26 42.92 -9.12
CA LEU A 495 5.38 42.00 -7.98
C LEU A 495 4.54 42.40 -6.75
N ASP A 496 3.99 43.62 -6.74
CA ASP A 496 3.32 44.24 -5.57
C ASP A 496 1.79 44.39 -5.72
N THR A 497 1.12 43.71 -6.66
CA THR A 497 -0.36 43.75 -6.73
C THR A 497 -0.99 42.83 -5.69
N ASP A 498 -1.88 43.31 -4.81
CA ASP A 498 -2.55 42.52 -3.76
C ASP A 498 -3.59 41.51 -4.29
N ASP A 499 -3.68 41.31 -5.60
CA ASP A 499 -4.63 40.38 -6.22
C ASP A 499 -4.16 38.93 -5.98
N ILE A 500 -4.84 38.23 -5.07
CA ILE A 500 -4.66 36.80 -4.85
C ILE A 500 -5.51 36.05 -5.89
N ASP A 501 -4.88 35.13 -6.63
CA ASP A 501 -5.58 34.23 -7.55
C ASP A 501 -6.77 33.54 -6.83
N PRO A 502 -7.93 33.34 -7.49
CA PRO A 502 -8.99 32.48 -6.97
C PRO A 502 -8.45 31.13 -6.49
N VAL A 503 -9.00 30.58 -5.40
CA VAL A 503 -8.49 29.36 -4.73
C VAL A 503 -8.25 28.20 -5.70
N GLU A 504 -9.09 28.05 -6.73
CA GLU A 504 -8.94 26.99 -7.74
C GLU A 504 -7.72 27.14 -8.66
N LEU A 505 -7.20 28.36 -8.83
CA LEU A 505 -6.02 28.72 -9.64
C LEU A 505 -4.73 28.79 -8.80
N GLN A 506 -4.86 28.75 -7.46
CA GLN A 506 -3.73 28.81 -6.55
C GLN A 506 -2.88 27.53 -6.67
N PRO A 507 -1.54 27.66 -6.64
CA PRO A 507 -0.65 26.52 -6.63
C PRO A 507 -0.69 25.79 -5.28
N PHE A 508 -0.09 24.60 -5.23
CA PHE A 508 0.05 23.81 -4.01
C PHE A 508 -1.28 23.49 -3.31
N PRO A 509 -2.34 23.03 -4.01
CA PRO A 509 -3.51 22.55 -3.30
C PRO A 509 -3.14 21.33 -2.45
N SER A 510 -3.76 21.18 -1.29
CA SER A 510 -3.61 19.94 -0.52
C SER A 510 -4.36 18.81 -1.21
N LEU A 511 -3.90 17.58 -1.00
CA LEU A 511 -4.61 16.39 -1.49
C LEU A 511 -6.08 16.38 -1.07
N ARG A 512 -6.36 16.82 0.16
CA ARG A 512 -7.72 16.94 0.69
C ARG A 512 -8.57 17.93 -0.11
N GLN A 513 -8.03 19.12 -0.41
CA GLN A 513 -8.74 20.09 -1.25
C GLN A 513 -9.04 19.52 -2.64
N CYS A 514 -8.09 18.79 -3.26
CA CYS A 514 -8.36 18.14 -4.54
C CYS A 514 -9.48 17.09 -4.45
N LEU A 515 -9.46 16.23 -3.43
CA LEU A 515 -10.49 15.20 -3.22
C LEU A 515 -11.90 15.80 -3.06
N GLU A 516 -12.00 16.94 -2.38
CA GLU A 516 -13.25 17.64 -2.07
C GLU A 516 -13.77 18.54 -3.21
N GLN A 517 -12.88 19.17 -4.00
CA GLN A 517 -13.27 20.26 -4.93
C GLN A 517 -13.22 19.89 -6.41
N VAL A 518 -12.48 18.85 -6.81
CA VAL A 518 -12.51 18.38 -8.20
C VAL A 518 -13.81 17.61 -8.45
N ASN A 519 -14.36 17.67 -9.67
CA ASN A 519 -15.58 16.96 -10.06
C ASN A 519 -15.59 15.51 -9.53
N PRO A 520 -16.58 15.09 -8.71
CA PRO A 520 -16.61 13.78 -8.04
C PRO A 520 -16.57 12.56 -8.96
N ASP A 521 -16.99 12.71 -10.22
CA ASP A 521 -17.02 11.63 -11.20
C ASP A 521 -15.68 11.42 -11.92
N THR A 522 -14.77 12.39 -11.86
CA THR A 522 -13.42 12.26 -12.44
C THR A 522 -12.56 11.30 -11.61
N GLY A 523 -11.92 10.33 -12.24
CA GLY A 523 -11.00 9.43 -11.56
C GLY A 523 -9.71 10.14 -11.14
N PHE A 524 -9.08 9.71 -10.04
CA PHE A 524 -7.75 10.19 -9.64
C PHE A 524 -6.69 9.11 -9.82
N LEU A 525 -5.58 9.46 -10.46
CA LEU A 525 -4.33 8.72 -10.43
C LEU A 525 -3.36 9.50 -9.54
N ILE A 526 -3.17 9.04 -8.31
CA ILE A 526 -2.40 9.78 -7.30
C ILE A 526 -0.99 9.19 -7.24
N GLU A 527 0.00 9.95 -7.70
CA GLU A 527 1.42 9.62 -7.51
C GLU A 527 1.84 9.97 -6.08
N ILE A 528 2.21 8.96 -5.30
CA ILE A 528 2.87 9.13 -4.01
C ILE A 528 4.36 9.34 -4.29
N LYS A 529 4.80 10.59 -4.23
CA LYS A 529 6.17 10.96 -4.60
C LYS A 529 7.09 10.79 -3.39
N TYR A 530 8.15 9.99 -3.51
CA TYR A 530 9.13 9.80 -2.44
C TYR A 530 10.54 9.86 -3.03
N PRO A 531 11.49 10.65 -2.45
CA PRO A 531 12.81 10.81 -3.04
C PRO A 531 13.56 9.49 -3.18
N GLN A 532 14.06 9.21 -4.37
CA GLN A 532 14.86 8.03 -4.65
C GLN A 532 16.32 8.38 -4.91
N LYS A 533 17.19 7.39 -4.72
CA LYS A 533 18.61 7.54 -5.03
C LYS A 533 18.85 7.19 -6.49
N VAL A 534 19.47 8.11 -7.23
CA VAL A 534 19.85 7.89 -8.61
C VAL A 534 21.18 7.12 -8.66
N LYS A 535 21.31 6.17 -9.59
CA LYS A 535 22.48 5.29 -9.70
C LYS A 535 23.74 6.12 -9.95
N GLY A 536 24.72 6.00 -9.06
CA GLY A 536 25.98 6.75 -9.16
C GLY A 536 25.86 8.23 -8.78
N SER A 537 24.74 8.67 -8.21
CA SER A 537 24.48 10.05 -7.79
C SER A 537 23.84 10.10 -6.39
N GLN A 538 23.43 11.29 -5.96
CA GLN A 538 22.70 11.53 -4.72
C GLN A 538 21.20 11.23 -4.86
N LEU A 539 20.44 11.49 -3.80
CA LEU A 539 18.98 11.52 -3.85
C LEU A 539 18.48 12.54 -4.88
N GLU A 540 17.32 12.27 -5.46
CA GLU A 540 16.62 13.19 -6.36
C GLU A 540 16.57 14.61 -5.79
N GLU A 541 17.01 15.55 -6.62
CA GLU A 541 17.12 16.97 -6.31
C GLU A 541 17.82 17.27 -4.96
N ASN A 542 18.73 16.39 -4.52
CA ASN A 542 19.49 16.46 -3.27
C ASN A 542 18.62 16.59 -2.00
N VAL A 543 17.41 16.00 -2.02
CA VAL A 543 16.49 16.08 -0.88
C VAL A 543 16.78 14.99 0.16
N GLU A 544 17.62 15.35 1.14
CA GLU A 544 17.97 14.50 2.27
C GLU A 544 16.98 14.60 3.45
N HIS A 545 17.02 13.62 4.34
CA HIS A 545 16.23 13.58 5.58
C HIS A 545 14.73 13.83 5.32
N TYR A 546 14.15 13.04 4.41
CA TYR A 546 12.72 13.06 4.17
C TYR A 546 11.94 12.37 5.30
N SER A 547 10.62 12.47 5.28
CA SER A 547 9.77 11.84 6.31
C SER A 547 9.92 10.31 6.33
N GLU A 548 9.90 9.71 7.52
CA GLU A 548 9.89 8.26 7.69
C GLU A 548 8.73 7.64 6.89
N ARG A 549 9.03 6.56 6.13
CA ARG A 549 8.13 5.99 5.10
C ARG A 549 6.78 5.52 5.64
N ASN A 550 6.73 4.89 6.82
CA ASN A 550 5.44 4.51 7.41
C ASN A 550 4.62 5.75 7.73
N ARG A 551 5.18 6.74 8.43
CA ARG A 551 4.49 8.01 8.72
C ARG A 551 4.01 8.68 7.44
N TYR A 552 4.86 8.68 6.40
CA TYR A 552 4.59 9.28 5.11
C TYR A 552 3.38 8.64 4.41
N VAL A 553 3.46 7.34 4.15
CA VAL A 553 2.39 6.57 3.49
C VAL A 553 1.11 6.60 4.33
N ASN A 554 1.21 6.47 5.65
CA ASN A 554 0.05 6.47 6.54
C ASN A 554 -0.76 7.75 6.42
N ARG A 555 -0.09 8.91 6.45
CA ARG A 555 -0.77 10.22 6.39
C ARG A 555 -1.48 10.44 5.06
N ILE A 556 -0.88 10.03 3.93
CA ILE A 556 -1.50 10.12 2.59
C ILE A 556 -2.71 9.19 2.50
N LEU A 557 -2.53 7.91 2.87
CA LEU A 557 -3.62 6.92 2.81
C LEU A 557 -4.81 7.32 3.69
N LYS A 558 -4.54 7.96 4.84
CA LYS A 558 -5.59 8.52 5.69
C LYS A 558 -6.45 9.53 4.94
N ASP A 559 -5.85 10.54 4.29
CA ASP A 559 -6.60 11.54 3.52
C ASP A 559 -7.39 10.89 2.37
N VAL A 560 -6.78 9.93 1.65
CA VAL A 560 -7.43 9.21 0.54
C VAL A 560 -8.63 8.38 1.01
N ILE A 561 -8.50 7.67 2.14
CA ILE A 561 -9.56 6.78 2.64
C ILE A 561 -10.69 7.58 3.28
N GLU A 562 -10.39 8.64 4.02
CA GLU A 562 -11.39 9.49 4.69
C GLU A 562 -12.13 10.41 3.69
N CYS A 563 -11.41 10.97 2.71
CA CYS A 563 -11.98 11.98 1.80
C CYS A 563 -12.28 11.45 0.39
N GLY A 564 -11.86 10.22 0.03
CA GLY A 564 -12.04 9.67 -1.31
C GLY A 564 -13.47 9.30 -1.70
N GLY A 565 -14.38 9.17 -0.74
CA GLY A 565 -15.81 8.96 -1.00
C GLY A 565 -16.09 7.82 -1.98
N ARG A 566 -16.86 8.09 -3.05
CA ARG A 566 -17.17 7.11 -4.13
C ARG A 566 -16.25 7.25 -5.35
N ARG A 567 -15.26 8.16 -5.30
CA ARG A 567 -14.38 8.47 -6.42
C ARG A 567 -13.58 7.23 -6.84
N ARG A 568 -13.37 7.08 -8.15
CA ARG A 568 -12.43 6.11 -8.72
C ARG A 568 -11.01 6.60 -8.44
N ILE A 569 -10.25 5.91 -7.60
CA ILE A 569 -8.88 6.30 -7.25
C ILE A 569 -7.95 5.12 -7.55
N VAL A 570 -6.83 5.41 -8.20
CA VAL A 570 -5.68 4.52 -8.40
C VAL A 570 -4.48 5.19 -7.73
N LEU A 571 -3.76 4.44 -6.90
CA LEU A 571 -2.54 4.91 -6.23
C LEU A 571 -1.32 4.43 -7.00
N CYS A 572 -0.29 5.24 -7.07
CA CYS A 572 0.89 4.86 -7.83
C CYS A 572 2.17 5.53 -7.26
N THR A 573 3.37 4.97 -7.53
CA THR A 573 4.65 5.49 -7.00
C THR A 573 5.84 4.87 -7.72
N PHE A 574 6.93 5.62 -7.89
CA PHE A 574 8.21 5.10 -8.38
C PHE A 574 9.03 4.39 -7.28
N ASP A 575 8.88 4.77 -6.01
CA ASP A 575 9.59 4.11 -4.89
C ASP A 575 8.98 2.72 -4.62
N ALA A 576 9.77 1.67 -4.86
CA ALA A 576 9.35 0.28 -4.77
C ALA A 576 8.93 -0.15 -3.34
N ASP A 577 9.49 0.49 -2.31
CA ASP A 577 9.13 0.23 -0.92
C ASP A 577 7.81 0.91 -0.56
N CYS A 578 7.58 2.15 -0.98
CA CYS A 578 6.28 2.82 -0.87
C CYS A 578 5.20 2.04 -1.61
N CYS A 579 5.50 1.48 -2.80
CA CYS A 579 4.57 0.62 -3.53
C CYS A 579 4.15 -0.60 -2.68
N THR A 580 5.13 -1.24 -2.05
CA THR A 580 4.93 -2.37 -1.12
C THR A 580 4.08 -1.95 0.08
N MET A 581 4.42 -0.82 0.72
CA MET A 581 3.70 -0.31 1.89
C MET A 581 2.25 0.05 1.57
N VAL A 582 2.02 0.76 0.48
CA VAL A 582 0.67 1.14 0.02
C VAL A 582 -0.17 -0.10 -0.24
N GLN A 583 0.40 -1.12 -0.90
CA GLN A 583 -0.30 -2.38 -1.15
C GLN A 583 -0.66 -3.13 0.14
N LEU A 584 0.18 -3.07 1.18
CA LEU A 584 -0.01 -3.80 2.44
C LEU A 584 -0.86 -3.05 3.47
N LYS A 585 -0.99 -1.73 3.38
CA LYS A 585 -1.69 -0.91 4.38
C LYS A 585 -3.18 -0.69 4.11
N GLN A 586 -3.67 -1.00 2.91
CA GLN A 586 -5.07 -0.80 2.52
C GLN A 586 -5.60 -1.96 1.65
N ASN A 587 -6.93 -2.10 1.60
CA ASN A 587 -7.62 -3.17 0.88
C ASN A 587 -8.60 -2.67 -0.21
N ARG A 588 -8.72 -1.36 -0.41
CA ARG A 588 -9.78 -0.72 -1.21
C ARG A 588 -9.33 -0.28 -2.60
N TYR A 589 -8.24 0.46 -2.71
CA TYR A 589 -7.81 1.09 -3.96
C TYR A 589 -6.77 0.22 -4.70
N PRO A 590 -6.82 0.16 -6.05
CA PRO A 590 -5.77 -0.46 -6.83
C PRO A 590 -4.46 0.35 -6.75
N VAL A 591 -3.36 -0.37 -6.92
CA VAL A 591 -2.01 0.19 -6.91
C VAL A 591 -1.35 -0.10 -8.26
N LEU A 592 -0.68 0.89 -8.86
CA LEU A 592 0.20 0.72 -10.00
C LEU A 592 1.64 1.01 -9.57
N PHE A 593 2.60 0.24 -10.06
CA PHE A 593 4.01 0.58 -9.89
C PHE A 593 4.48 1.47 -11.04
N LEU A 594 5.01 2.66 -10.73
CA LEU A 594 5.54 3.58 -11.75
C LEU A 594 6.95 3.18 -12.14
N THR A 595 7.22 3.21 -13.43
CA THR A 595 8.56 2.90 -13.95
C THR A 595 8.91 3.79 -15.12
N GLN A 596 10.15 4.28 -15.10
CA GLN A 596 10.76 4.95 -16.25
C GLN A 596 11.33 3.94 -17.26
N GLY A 597 11.38 2.65 -16.90
CA GLY A 597 12.01 1.62 -17.70
C GLY A 597 13.48 1.93 -17.98
N ARG A 598 14.00 1.40 -19.09
CA ARG A 598 15.26 1.85 -19.66
C ARG A 598 15.03 3.14 -20.45
N SER A 599 15.58 4.25 -19.95
CA SER A 599 15.40 5.57 -20.54
C SER A 599 16.75 6.22 -20.85
N GLU A 600 16.81 6.95 -21.97
CA GLU A 600 17.91 7.86 -22.28
C GLU A 600 17.68 9.25 -21.66
N ALA A 601 16.42 9.63 -21.43
CA ALA A 601 16.05 10.92 -20.85
C ALA A 601 16.26 10.98 -19.33
N TYR A 602 16.05 9.85 -18.63
CA TYR A 602 16.12 9.79 -17.18
C TYR A 602 17.21 8.82 -16.70
N PRO A 603 18.09 9.26 -15.77
CA PRO A 603 19.10 8.36 -15.23
C PRO A 603 18.45 7.24 -14.39
N PRO A 604 19.00 6.01 -14.40
CA PRO A 604 18.40 4.89 -13.67
C PRO A 604 18.49 5.08 -12.15
N TYR A 605 17.48 4.61 -11.42
CA TYR A 605 17.54 4.54 -9.96
C TYR A 605 18.52 3.47 -9.46
N GLU A 606 19.00 3.62 -8.22
CA GLU A 606 19.87 2.64 -7.57
C GLU A 606 19.13 1.33 -7.26
N ASP A 607 17.82 1.38 -7.03
CA ASP A 607 17.01 0.20 -6.76
C ASP A 607 16.81 -0.64 -8.04
N PRO A 608 17.28 -1.91 -8.07
CA PRO A 608 17.20 -2.73 -9.27
C PRO A 608 15.76 -3.06 -9.69
N ARG A 609 14.79 -2.99 -8.78
CA ARG A 609 13.36 -3.18 -9.11
C ARG A 609 12.85 -2.14 -10.09
N CYS A 610 13.51 -0.98 -10.17
CA CYS A 610 13.12 0.15 -11.01
C CYS A 610 13.93 0.24 -12.32
N ASN A 611 14.89 -0.66 -12.57
CA ASN A 611 15.90 -0.50 -13.64
C ASN A 611 15.42 -0.86 -15.06
N SER A 612 14.28 -1.53 -15.19
CA SER A 612 13.67 -1.90 -16.48
C SER A 612 12.17 -2.14 -16.32
N THR A 613 11.42 -2.13 -17.42
CA THR A 613 10.01 -2.54 -17.42
C THR A 613 9.83 -3.97 -16.91
N LEU A 614 10.75 -4.89 -17.24
CA LEU A 614 10.67 -6.29 -16.81
C LEU A 614 10.92 -6.46 -15.30
N ALA A 615 11.93 -5.79 -14.75
CA ALA A 615 12.18 -5.79 -13.30
C ALA A 615 10.97 -5.20 -12.54
N SER A 616 10.39 -4.15 -13.09
CA SER A 616 9.18 -3.51 -12.54
C SER A 616 7.96 -4.43 -12.58
N MET A 617 7.78 -5.16 -13.69
CA MET A 617 6.75 -6.19 -13.84
C MET A 617 6.88 -7.30 -12.79
N ARG A 618 8.11 -7.81 -12.57
CA ARG A 618 8.39 -8.85 -11.57
C ARG A 618 8.09 -8.37 -10.15
N HIS A 619 8.47 -7.13 -9.82
CA HIS A 619 8.10 -6.50 -8.55
C HIS A 619 6.57 -6.41 -8.40
N ALA A 620 5.87 -5.94 -9.44
CA ALA A 620 4.41 -5.83 -9.43
C ALA A 620 3.71 -7.18 -9.21
N LEU A 621 4.20 -8.25 -9.87
CA LEU A 621 3.72 -9.62 -9.66
C LEU A 621 3.96 -10.11 -8.23
N SER A 622 5.13 -9.78 -7.64
CA SER A 622 5.48 -10.19 -6.29
C SER A 622 4.59 -9.60 -5.21
N LEU A 623 4.18 -8.34 -5.39
CA LEU A 623 3.25 -7.64 -4.51
C LEU A 623 1.79 -7.94 -4.84
N GLY A 624 1.54 -8.42 -6.06
CA GLY A 624 0.21 -8.64 -6.55
C GLY A 624 -0.61 -7.36 -6.70
N VAL A 625 0.04 -6.25 -7.07
CA VAL A 625 -0.62 -4.97 -7.40
C VAL A 625 -1.40 -5.08 -8.72
N LEU A 626 -2.13 -4.01 -9.11
CA LEU A 626 -2.97 -4.05 -10.29
C LEU A 626 -2.16 -4.10 -11.59
N GLY A 627 -1.02 -3.40 -11.64
CA GLY A 627 -0.24 -3.29 -12.86
C GLY A 627 0.87 -2.24 -12.81
N LEU A 628 1.24 -1.74 -13.98
CA LEU A 628 2.33 -0.78 -14.18
C LEU A 628 1.81 0.54 -14.76
N SER A 629 2.51 1.63 -14.43
CA SER A 629 2.49 2.88 -15.17
C SER A 629 3.89 3.14 -15.73
N ALA A 630 4.10 2.87 -17.01
CA ALA A 630 5.41 2.82 -17.63
C ALA A 630 5.66 3.99 -18.58
N SER A 631 6.90 4.48 -18.62
CA SER A 631 7.33 5.46 -19.62
C SER A 631 7.19 4.87 -21.03
N PHE A 632 6.75 5.70 -21.96
CA PHE A 632 6.58 5.32 -23.36
C PHE A 632 7.88 4.86 -24.04
N GLU A 633 9.04 5.32 -23.57
CA GLU A 633 10.30 5.22 -24.32
C GLU A 633 10.76 3.78 -24.55
N GLU A 634 10.90 2.99 -23.48
CA GLU A 634 11.31 1.58 -23.57
C GLU A 634 10.28 0.75 -24.33
N LEU A 635 8.99 1.01 -24.09
CA LEU A 635 7.89 0.29 -24.72
C LEU A 635 7.78 0.56 -26.23
N LEU A 636 8.12 1.77 -26.67
CA LEU A 636 8.15 2.12 -28.09
C LEU A 636 9.36 1.49 -28.80
N LYS A 637 10.50 1.37 -28.10
CA LYS A 637 11.70 0.68 -28.60
C LYS A 637 11.50 -0.84 -28.67
N GLU A 638 10.80 -1.41 -27.69
CA GLU A 638 10.55 -2.85 -27.56
C GLU A 638 9.07 -3.16 -27.27
N GLU A 639 8.22 -3.10 -28.30
CA GLU A 639 6.77 -3.26 -28.16
C GLU A 639 6.34 -4.65 -27.62
N SER A 640 7.20 -5.68 -27.75
CA SER A 640 6.95 -7.00 -27.15
C SER A 640 6.79 -6.94 -25.63
N LEU A 641 7.34 -5.92 -24.97
CA LEU A 641 7.16 -5.70 -23.53
C LEU A 641 5.70 -5.39 -23.19
N VAL A 642 4.94 -4.72 -24.07
CA VAL A 642 3.51 -4.47 -23.87
C VAL A 642 2.76 -5.79 -23.77
N ALA A 643 2.98 -6.69 -24.74
CA ALA A 643 2.39 -8.03 -24.73
C ALA A 643 2.85 -8.84 -23.51
N ARG A 644 4.13 -8.71 -23.11
CA ARG A 644 4.67 -9.42 -21.94
C ARG A 644 3.96 -9.04 -20.64
N VAL A 645 3.75 -7.73 -20.40
CA VAL A 645 3.05 -7.21 -19.22
C VAL A 645 1.58 -7.62 -19.24
N GLN A 646 0.90 -7.48 -20.38
CA GLN A 646 -0.50 -7.87 -20.52
C GLN A 646 -0.73 -9.38 -20.33
N ASN A 647 0.15 -10.22 -20.90
CA ASN A 647 0.10 -11.67 -20.75
C ASN A 647 0.38 -12.13 -19.31
N ALA A 648 1.10 -11.32 -18.52
CA ALA A 648 1.27 -11.55 -17.08
C ALA A 648 -0.01 -11.19 -16.26
N GLY A 649 -1.07 -10.72 -16.91
CA GLY A 649 -2.34 -10.36 -16.30
C GLY A 649 -2.32 -8.98 -15.62
N LEU A 650 -1.35 -8.13 -15.94
CA LEU A 650 -1.20 -6.79 -15.39
C LEU A 650 -1.84 -5.73 -16.29
N VAL A 651 -2.42 -4.72 -15.67
CA VAL A 651 -2.86 -3.49 -16.34
C VAL A 651 -1.66 -2.64 -16.73
N LEU A 652 -1.70 -2.00 -17.90
CA LEU A 652 -0.60 -1.14 -18.35
C LEU A 652 -1.07 0.27 -18.70
N PHE A 653 -0.63 1.24 -17.90
CA PHE A 653 -0.75 2.67 -18.20
C PHE A 653 0.57 3.13 -18.82
N VAL A 654 0.49 4.03 -19.81
CA VAL A 654 1.67 4.59 -20.46
C VAL A 654 1.69 6.10 -20.27
N TRP A 655 2.85 6.65 -19.90
CA TRP A 655 3.07 8.08 -19.70
C TRP A 655 4.29 8.58 -20.47
N GLY A 656 4.37 9.90 -20.65
CA GLY A 656 5.56 10.61 -21.12
C GLY A 656 5.34 11.48 -22.34
N ASP A 657 6.28 12.39 -22.58
CA ASP A 657 6.16 13.50 -23.54
C ASP A 657 5.84 13.06 -24.98
N GLY A 658 6.27 11.86 -25.39
CA GLY A 658 5.98 11.32 -26.72
C GLY A 658 4.49 11.11 -26.97
N LEU A 659 3.66 11.02 -25.92
CA LEU A 659 2.21 10.88 -26.04
C LEU A 659 1.48 12.17 -26.43
N ASN A 660 2.19 13.29 -26.55
CA ASN A 660 1.62 14.50 -27.17
C ASN A 660 1.56 14.37 -28.71
N ASP A 661 2.21 13.36 -29.30
CA ASP A 661 2.05 13.00 -30.70
C ASP A 661 0.85 12.04 -30.90
N ALA A 662 -0.08 12.42 -31.77
CA ALA A 662 -1.27 11.63 -32.10
C ALA A 662 -0.95 10.23 -32.67
N ASN A 663 0.15 10.08 -33.43
CA ASN A 663 0.57 8.81 -34.01
C ASN A 663 1.08 7.86 -32.93
N VAL A 664 1.86 8.36 -31.97
CA VAL A 664 2.36 7.55 -30.84
C VAL A 664 1.20 7.08 -29.98
N LYS A 665 0.23 7.96 -29.68
CA LYS A 665 -1.01 7.56 -29.00
C LYS A 665 -1.80 6.52 -29.78
N ALA A 666 -1.98 6.71 -31.08
CA ALA A 666 -2.67 5.75 -31.93
C ALA A 666 -1.98 4.39 -31.90
N ARG A 667 -0.64 4.35 -31.90
CA ARG A 667 0.13 3.11 -31.80
C ARG A 667 -0.12 2.39 -30.48
N PHE A 668 -0.03 3.06 -29.34
CA PHE A 668 -0.31 2.42 -28.05
C PHE A 668 -1.76 1.96 -27.89
N ARG A 669 -2.73 2.69 -28.46
CA ARG A 669 -4.14 2.24 -28.52
C ARG A 669 -4.27 0.96 -29.34
N GLN A 670 -3.54 0.81 -30.46
CA GLN A 670 -3.51 -0.43 -31.25
C GLN A 670 -2.87 -1.60 -30.48
N LEU A 671 -1.83 -1.32 -29.68
CA LEU A 671 -1.21 -2.30 -28.77
C LEU A 671 -2.10 -2.65 -27.57
N GLY A 672 -3.27 -2.01 -27.43
CA GLY A 672 -4.28 -2.35 -26.44
C GLY A 672 -3.90 -1.97 -25.00
N VAL A 673 -3.06 -0.94 -24.80
CA VAL A 673 -2.76 -0.43 -23.45
C VAL A 673 -4.03 0.07 -22.75
N ASP A 674 -4.04 0.06 -21.43
CA ASP A 674 -5.25 0.33 -20.64
C ASP A 674 -5.51 1.83 -20.44
N ALA A 675 -4.46 2.65 -20.36
CA ALA A 675 -4.59 4.11 -20.28
C ALA A 675 -3.37 4.82 -20.86
N LEU A 676 -3.59 6.05 -21.32
CA LEU A 676 -2.56 6.99 -21.77
C LEU A 676 -2.60 8.24 -20.90
N ILE A 677 -1.45 8.64 -20.36
CA ILE A 677 -1.26 9.82 -19.51
C ILE A 677 -0.51 10.87 -20.32
N TYR A 678 -1.17 11.97 -20.67
CA TYR A 678 -0.60 12.97 -21.58
C TYR A 678 -1.12 14.39 -21.28
N ASP A 679 -0.44 15.39 -21.83
CA ASP A 679 -0.76 16.81 -21.62
C ASP A 679 -1.88 17.28 -22.57
N TYR A 680 -2.42 18.47 -22.34
CA TYR A 680 -3.28 19.19 -23.29
C TYR A 680 -4.55 18.45 -23.74
N ILE A 681 -5.10 17.58 -22.88
CA ILE A 681 -6.36 16.85 -23.19
C ILE A 681 -7.50 17.79 -23.58
N HIS A 682 -7.56 18.99 -22.97
CA HIS A 682 -8.53 20.03 -23.23
C HIS A 682 -8.38 20.70 -24.62
N ALA A 683 -7.19 20.65 -25.21
CA ALA A 683 -6.96 21.15 -26.57
C ALA A 683 -7.36 20.11 -27.63
N GLU A 684 -7.31 18.82 -27.29
CA GLU A 684 -7.58 17.72 -28.21
C GLU A 684 -9.02 17.23 -28.20
N LYS A 685 -9.71 17.33 -27.06
CA LYS A 685 -11.09 16.87 -26.87
C LYS A 685 -12.02 18.06 -26.74
N ALA A 686 -13.24 17.97 -27.27
CA ALA A 686 -14.22 19.04 -27.14
C ALA A 686 -14.75 19.16 -25.70
N LEU A 687 -15.12 20.37 -25.27
CA LEU A 687 -15.85 20.59 -24.02
C LEU A 687 -17.12 19.72 -23.97
N GLY A 688 -17.36 19.04 -22.86
CA GLY A 688 -18.49 18.12 -22.67
C GLY A 688 -18.29 16.75 -23.32
N SER A 689 -17.08 16.43 -23.79
CA SER A 689 -16.74 15.07 -24.24
C SER A 689 -17.00 14.06 -23.12
N ARG A 690 -17.64 12.94 -23.47
CA ARG A 690 -17.95 11.88 -22.51
C ARG A 690 -16.74 11.02 -22.20
N THR A 691 -16.61 10.63 -20.94
CA THR A 691 -15.66 9.62 -20.46
C THR A 691 -16.01 8.23 -20.98
N VAL A 692 -15.06 7.28 -20.92
CA VAL A 692 -15.32 5.87 -21.24
C VAL A 692 -16.34 5.25 -20.29
N PHE A 693 -16.47 5.78 -19.07
CA PHE A 693 -17.43 5.30 -18.08
C PHE A 693 -18.85 5.67 -18.47
N GLU A 694 -19.08 6.94 -18.82
CA GLU A 694 -20.39 7.40 -19.28
C GLU A 694 -20.79 6.74 -20.60
N GLN A 695 -19.83 6.51 -21.51
CA GLN A 695 -20.09 5.80 -22.76
C GLN A 695 -20.56 4.37 -22.49
N ALA A 696 -19.87 3.63 -21.61
CA ALA A 696 -20.24 2.26 -21.26
C ALA A 696 -21.60 2.15 -20.53
N GLU A 697 -21.91 3.12 -19.67
CA GLU A 697 -23.21 3.18 -18.98
C GLU A 697 -24.36 3.37 -19.99
N ASN A 698 -24.21 4.31 -20.93
CA ASN A 698 -25.21 4.54 -21.98
C ASN A 698 -25.39 3.32 -22.90
N GLU A 699 -24.31 2.63 -23.28
CA GLU A 699 -24.39 1.41 -24.09
C GLU A 699 -25.14 0.29 -23.35
N THR A 700 -24.92 0.17 -22.04
CA THR A 700 -25.61 -0.82 -21.20
C THR A 700 -27.09 -0.49 -21.06
N GLU A 701 -27.45 0.79 -20.85
CA GLU A 701 -28.85 1.24 -20.79
C GLU A 701 -29.57 1.03 -22.13
N ALA A 702 -28.91 1.37 -23.25
CA ALA A 702 -29.44 1.16 -24.58
C ALA A 702 -29.65 -0.33 -24.91
N ALA A 703 -28.76 -1.21 -24.44
CA ALA A 703 -28.86 -2.64 -24.64
C ALA A 703 -29.93 -3.31 -23.77
N THR A 704 -30.19 -2.79 -22.58
CA THR A 704 -31.12 -3.41 -21.61
C THR A 704 -32.52 -2.82 -21.65
N GLY A 705 -32.74 -1.64 -22.26
CA GLY A 705 -34.04 -0.98 -22.35
C GLY A 705 -34.59 -0.52 -20.99
N VAL A 706 -33.80 -0.63 -19.93
CA VAL A 706 -34.13 -0.21 -18.56
C VAL A 706 -33.20 0.96 -18.26
N ALA A 707 -33.75 2.17 -18.23
CA ALA A 707 -33.03 3.31 -17.66
C ALA A 707 -32.66 2.94 -16.22
N ALA A 708 -31.39 3.14 -15.82
CA ALA A 708 -31.02 2.94 -14.43
C ALA A 708 -31.85 3.92 -13.59
N ASP A 709 -32.84 3.40 -12.86
CA ASP A 709 -33.63 4.17 -11.92
C ASP A 709 -32.71 4.61 -10.78
N THR A 710 -32.01 5.73 -11.00
CA THR A 710 -31.23 6.44 -10.01
C THR A 710 -32.19 7.15 -9.08
N SER A 711 -32.98 6.36 -8.35
CA SER A 711 -33.39 6.77 -7.02
C SER A 711 -32.11 7.02 -6.23
N ARG A 712 -31.74 8.30 -6.11
CA ARG A 712 -30.78 8.79 -5.13
C ARG A 712 -31.36 8.43 -3.76
N SER A 713 -31.13 7.20 -3.30
CA SER A 713 -31.42 6.81 -1.94
C SER A 713 -30.42 7.54 -1.05
N SER A 714 -30.88 8.67 -0.53
CA SER A 714 -30.32 9.36 0.61
C SER A 714 -30.45 8.47 1.85
N SER A 715 -29.64 7.41 1.93
CA SER A 715 -29.39 6.72 3.20
C SER A 715 -28.37 7.56 3.98
N ALA A 716 -28.83 8.67 4.54
CA ALA A 716 -28.12 9.32 5.62
C ALA A 716 -28.14 8.39 6.84
N SER A 717 -26.97 7.91 7.26
CA SER A 717 -26.82 7.38 8.61
C SER A 717 -27.01 8.55 9.59
N PRO A 718 -27.91 8.45 10.57
CA PRO A 718 -28.08 9.51 11.56
C PRO A 718 -27.04 9.32 12.65
N LEU A 719 -26.17 10.30 12.88
CA LEU A 719 -25.50 10.54 14.18
C LEU A 719 -24.76 11.87 14.18
N ALA A 720 -25.37 12.87 14.81
CA ALA A 720 -24.77 13.83 15.75
C ALA A 720 -25.75 15.00 15.94
N GLN A 721 -26.66 14.87 16.90
CA GLN A 721 -27.43 16.01 17.40
C GLN A 721 -26.47 16.95 18.12
N HIS A 722 -26.13 18.07 17.48
CA HIS A 722 -25.57 19.22 18.17
C HIS A 722 -26.62 19.79 19.13
N HIS A 723 -26.26 19.86 20.40
CA HIS A 723 -26.94 20.69 21.40
C HIS A 723 -27.01 22.14 20.89
N GLN A 724 -28.21 22.58 20.50
CA GLN A 724 -28.54 23.99 20.35
C GLN A 724 -28.96 24.55 21.71
N LEU A 725 -28.22 25.56 22.19
CA LEU A 725 -28.64 26.44 23.27
C LEU A 725 -29.78 27.35 22.76
N PRO A 726 -30.80 27.67 23.58
CA PRO A 726 -31.98 28.40 23.11
C PRO A 726 -31.71 29.91 23.02
N HIS A 727 -31.94 30.47 21.83
CA HIS A 727 -32.11 31.91 21.62
C HIS A 727 -33.40 32.39 22.28
N ARG A 728 -33.27 33.33 23.23
CA ARG A 728 -34.37 34.16 23.72
C ARG A 728 -34.46 35.44 22.88
N SER A 729 -35.60 35.63 22.24
CA SER A 729 -36.04 36.88 21.64
C SER A 729 -36.28 37.96 22.71
N PRO A 730 -36.18 39.24 22.36
CA PRO A 730 -37.17 40.18 22.87
C PRO A 730 -37.71 41.11 21.79
N SER A 731 -39.03 41.27 21.79
CA SER A 731 -39.77 42.30 21.08
C SER A 731 -40.00 43.53 21.98
N THR A 732 -39.74 44.71 21.39
CA THR A 732 -40.43 46.00 21.56
C THR A 732 -40.58 46.62 22.97
N ALA A 733 -39.96 47.80 23.17
CA ALA A 733 -40.67 49.04 23.52
C ALA A 733 -39.75 50.27 23.45
N SER A 734 -40.30 51.33 22.88
CA SER A 734 -39.83 52.70 22.76
C SER A 734 -39.60 53.42 24.10
N THR A 735 -38.59 54.29 24.21
CA THR A 735 -38.72 55.78 24.27
C THR A 735 -37.46 56.47 24.82
N SER A 736 -37.23 57.66 24.24
CA SER A 736 -36.63 58.89 24.79
C SER A 736 -35.13 58.96 25.17
N SER A 737 -34.48 59.82 24.37
CA SER A 737 -33.74 61.03 24.77
C SER A 737 -32.26 60.97 25.14
N SER A 738 -31.55 61.80 24.37
CA SER A 738 -30.51 62.77 24.73
C SER A 738 -29.07 62.32 24.91
N GLN A 739 -28.29 62.77 23.90
CA GLN A 739 -27.16 63.69 24.01
C GLN A 739 -25.72 63.14 24.18
N THR A 740 -24.88 63.75 23.32
CA THR A 740 -23.43 64.01 23.42
C THR A 740 -22.52 62.78 23.34
N GLY A 741 -21.83 62.56 22.22
CA GLY A 741 -20.54 63.19 21.86
C GLY A 741 -19.49 62.07 21.94
N GLY A 742 -18.56 61.79 21.03
CA GLY A 742 -17.82 62.55 20.03
C GLY A 742 -16.42 61.92 20.01
N CYS A 743 -15.83 61.74 18.81
CA CYS A 743 -14.44 61.31 18.55
C CYS A 743 -14.05 59.90 19.01
N LEU A 744 -13.33 59.06 18.25
CA LEU A 744 -12.51 59.21 17.05
C LEU A 744 -12.54 57.87 16.29
#